data_AF-A0A937T324-F1
#
_entry.id   AF-A0A937T324-F1
#
_cell.length_a   1.000
_cell.length_b   1.000
_cell.length_c   1.000
_cell.angle_alpha   90.00
_cell.angle_beta   90.00
_cell.angle_gamma   90.00
#
_symmetry.space_group_name_H-M   'P 1'
#
loop_
_entity.id
_entity.type
_entity.pdbx_description
1 polymer ?
#
loop_
_entity_poly.entity_id
_entity_poly.type
_entity_poly.pdbx_seq_one_letter_code
_entity_poly.pdbx_strand_id
1 'polypeptide(L)'
;MKAALQRIATIALAFVLSLPGTAAEIVLPQNRTAFFTAEPIEIAVADLDDNEKVLVELKPQDKVAMAVSFQVKGDGGTVCLSLSAGSLAPGQYDVFLGGVKQRQTITVSRGVHSSTFYVSQTINERQLEESAGNFAVSNAFSFGILDQGRASENLRRMSPGMQAQDRLIGADVPSLIYMYYTGYVLHKPWGVNKSWAAEHMTEAMRLFNFHVAQRLRRFGPNILSVGTIDEPGLSWGETPAGDSASGYPAWDEALWYEARGWRFANDPASRPDDDWLKYAAIRTSILGEQNTVAKKDLQQVWPDVVFSTDLYAPHAMMDGTDPWNQTVNDIPSTHVFLDWGGGKLSVIGGMYLEKAHDPTAKVAHAMNGQLFGKRVPQPQMRYAYHLMLNSMMAAGLRSNWWLNFGGMTAEDLTAVNEPAQRLGPLFIEMSPSDHDTALLWSFTEIAMRLKDITRKEATKKTGEQIKLMVADMPENAVSDKGELDINAYSVGTNYKSQVLNMHQALNRAGYPAHIVHERLLPQGILKNYKTLVIIGQTFDMPDDVQEAIDQFVAGGGKLVVDDTTTVEFPDAVTAQADLKDAGYRWNLGFVLKEDQFKTKRDASYAQTNHFMDSFARNVVPEIKEAMAKTGSQPVIRADTTWLGCERHVAGEGEMHLVINAHEQLPTLADDAQYYIYNYAPYETTVRLNRIAPGRVVYAIEGLDWSRVTPVAGPNEPQTLRFEPGEMKVFLVAPRRPEGIDLSLATAGHSLRVMATLKNLKMPWPFTLRVTDPAGEEIIRIHRATGDDGLYQETLPIGANALAGDYSVETHSSVADLKALSTIRIVPSGPTPQPVPSVRVFDGEAIKDFLAGKPQIIIALAAEEYRSLATDLAHSLRSKGIAVTVKPESVAWHKAAYPRVWDPYFDVYSPEPKDRSLDDREVKRRATIETIGYNHHRLQDESGNEVAGRWDEPGSLLTVTGRGCVIEAGGRLDAYEAGCKLYVDDRRRGEAVNGKPTKTKATPDVRARWGRPWHSLQHHVGGHHLVPQLPEAYRADEHLILLGDSRTSELVRAVQGSELLLQVADEKYPGPRGKALVSFVWSPFAVEKNVILIAATDAEGLRAGTDRLVDIVR
;
A
#
# COMPACT_ATOMS: atom_id res chain seq x y z
N MET A 1 -9.79 -44.37 68.16
CA MET A 1 -8.78 -43.97 67.15
C MET A 1 -9.31 -43.94 65.71
N LYS A 2 -9.96 -45.00 65.19
CA LYS A 2 -10.50 -45.02 63.81
C LYS A 2 -11.53 -43.92 63.48
N ALA A 3 -12.42 -43.58 64.42
CA ALA A 3 -13.41 -42.52 64.23
C ALA A 3 -12.85 -41.08 64.29
N ALA A 4 -11.69 -40.89 64.94
CA ALA A 4 -11.01 -39.59 65.00
C ALA A 4 -10.20 -39.31 63.72
N LEU A 5 -9.58 -40.36 63.14
CA LEU A 5 -8.89 -40.29 61.85
C LEU A 5 -9.84 -40.05 60.68
N GLN A 6 -11.07 -40.59 60.71
CA GLN A 6 -12.09 -40.30 59.70
C GLN A 6 -12.57 -38.84 59.74
N ARG A 7 -12.76 -38.26 60.94
CA ARG A 7 -13.15 -36.84 61.06
C ARG A 7 -12.04 -35.86 60.64
N ILE A 8 -10.78 -36.19 60.93
CA ILE A 8 -9.64 -35.36 60.48
C ILE A 8 -9.45 -35.50 58.96
N ALA A 9 -9.66 -36.67 58.37
CA ALA A 9 -9.62 -36.85 56.92
C ALA A 9 -10.78 -36.12 56.22
N THR A 10 -11.99 -36.11 56.78
CA THR A 10 -13.13 -35.37 56.19
C THR A 10 -12.97 -33.85 56.34
N ILE A 11 -12.40 -33.35 57.44
CA ILE A 11 -12.13 -31.91 57.62
C ILE A 11 -10.93 -31.45 56.78
N ALA A 12 -9.88 -32.28 56.64
CA ALA A 12 -8.77 -32.00 55.75
C ALA A 12 -9.17 -32.09 54.26
N LEU A 13 -10.07 -33.01 53.88
CA LEU A 13 -10.61 -33.08 52.52
C LEU A 13 -11.57 -31.90 52.23
N ALA A 14 -12.31 -31.40 53.22
CA ALA A 14 -13.13 -30.20 53.08
C ALA A 14 -12.29 -28.90 52.99
N PHE A 15 -11.13 -28.84 53.65
CA PHE A 15 -10.21 -27.70 53.55
C PHE A 15 -9.28 -27.73 52.32
N VAL A 16 -9.04 -28.92 51.74
CA VAL A 16 -8.29 -29.07 50.48
C VAL A 16 -9.19 -28.90 49.24
N LEU A 17 -10.52 -29.02 49.38
CA LEU A 17 -11.48 -28.81 48.30
C LEU A 17 -12.05 -27.38 48.20
N SER A 18 -11.76 -26.50 49.16
CA SER A 18 -11.93 -25.05 48.97
C SER A 18 -10.63 -24.47 48.41
N LEU A 19 -10.31 -24.81 47.15
CA LEU A 19 -9.39 -23.97 46.39
C LEU A 19 -9.96 -22.55 46.47
N PRO A 20 -9.16 -21.52 46.81
CA PRO A 20 -9.64 -20.14 46.74
C PRO A 20 -10.27 -19.95 45.37
N GLY A 21 -11.54 -19.55 45.34
CA GLY A 21 -12.23 -19.22 44.09
C GLY A 21 -11.33 -18.30 43.27
N THR A 22 -11.24 -18.55 41.97
CA THR A 22 -10.49 -17.69 41.08
C THR A 22 -11.02 -16.27 41.27
N ALA A 23 -10.13 -15.33 41.60
CA ALA A 23 -10.55 -13.96 41.84
C ALA A 23 -11.11 -13.39 40.53
N ALA A 24 -12.27 -12.72 40.60
CA ALA A 24 -12.87 -12.07 39.44
C ALA A 24 -11.84 -11.19 38.72
N GLU A 25 -11.86 -11.22 37.39
CA GLU A 25 -10.87 -10.53 36.57
C GLU A 25 -11.50 -9.83 35.36
N ILE A 26 -10.82 -8.79 34.87
CA ILE A 26 -11.21 -8.11 33.64
C ILE A 26 -10.67 -8.85 32.41
N VAL A 27 -11.57 -9.12 31.47
CA VAL A 27 -11.26 -9.60 30.13
C VAL A 27 -11.72 -8.55 29.12
N LEU A 28 -10.88 -8.27 28.12
CA LEU A 28 -11.25 -7.43 26.97
C LEU A 28 -11.61 -8.36 25.79
N PRO A 29 -12.90 -8.54 25.45
CA PRO A 29 -13.34 -9.48 24.43
C PRO A 29 -12.67 -9.31 23.07
N GLN A 30 -12.43 -8.05 22.66
CA GLN A 30 -11.77 -7.69 21.39
C GLN A 30 -10.28 -8.06 21.33
N ASN A 31 -9.65 -8.42 22.45
CA ASN A 31 -8.21 -8.64 22.56
C ASN A 31 -7.38 -7.44 22.04
N ARG A 32 -7.84 -6.22 22.38
CA ARG A 32 -7.25 -4.92 22.00
C ARG A 32 -7.11 -4.04 23.24
N THR A 33 -6.13 -3.15 23.23
CA THR A 33 -5.96 -2.14 24.29
C THR A 33 -6.13 -0.71 23.77
N ALA A 34 -6.13 -0.49 22.46
CA ALA A 34 -6.39 0.81 21.85
C ALA A 34 -7.67 0.81 21.02
N PHE A 35 -8.46 1.86 21.16
CA PHE A 35 -9.76 2.04 20.53
C PHE A 35 -9.92 3.47 20.04
N PHE A 36 -10.69 3.69 18.98
CA PHE A 36 -11.14 5.04 18.67
C PHE A 36 -12.31 5.43 19.55
N THR A 37 -12.48 6.73 19.79
CA THR A 37 -13.68 7.24 20.47
C THR A 37 -14.96 6.84 19.72
N ALA A 38 -14.92 6.68 18.40
CA ALA A 38 -16.07 6.24 17.61
C ALA A 38 -16.37 4.73 17.71
N GLU A 39 -15.56 3.94 18.42
CA GLU A 39 -15.75 2.51 18.58
C GLU A 39 -16.40 2.15 19.93
N PRO A 40 -17.23 1.09 19.99
CA PRO A 40 -17.66 0.53 21.27
C PRO A 40 -16.50 -0.24 21.94
N ILE A 41 -16.46 -0.18 23.27
CA ILE A 41 -15.48 -0.90 24.10
C ILE A 41 -16.24 -1.91 24.93
N GLU A 42 -15.86 -3.19 24.87
CA GLU A 42 -16.50 -4.23 25.67
C GLU A 42 -15.59 -4.60 26.83
N ILE A 43 -16.18 -4.76 28.01
CA ILE A 43 -15.50 -5.12 29.25
C ILE A 43 -16.27 -6.31 29.85
N ALA A 44 -15.58 -7.44 29.93
CA ALA A 44 -16.10 -8.64 30.57
C ALA A 44 -15.49 -8.80 31.96
N VAL A 45 -16.32 -9.13 32.95
CA VAL A 45 -15.88 -9.56 34.28
C VAL A 45 -16.12 -11.06 34.36
N ALA A 46 -15.04 -11.85 34.32
CA ALA A 46 -15.10 -13.30 34.46
C ALA A 46 -15.04 -13.70 35.94
N ASP A 47 -15.52 -14.92 36.24
CA ASP A 47 -15.49 -15.54 37.58
C ASP A 47 -16.14 -14.69 38.69
N LEU A 48 -17.23 -13.97 38.37
CA LEU A 48 -17.99 -13.19 39.33
C LEU A 48 -19.16 -14.01 39.88
N ASP A 49 -19.23 -14.19 41.20
CA ASP A 49 -20.24 -15.04 41.83
C ASP A 49 -21.66 -14.52 41.57
N ASP A 50 -22.65 -15.43 41.61
CA ASP A 50 -24.05 -15.05 41.34
C ASP A 50 -24.56 -14.04 42.38
N ASN A 51 -25.09 -12.91 41.88
CA ASN A 51 -25.50 -11.74 42.65
C ASN A 51 -24.39 -10.96 43.35
N GLU A 52 -23.12 -11.35 43.23
CA GLU A 52 -22.00 -10.53 43.68
C GLU A 52 -22.00 -9.20 42.92
N LYS A 53 -21.66 -8.10 43.59
CA LYS A 53 -21.55 -6.78 42.96
C LYS A 53 -20.13 -6.28 43.09
N VAL A 54 -19.51 -5.99 41.96
CA VAL A 54 -18.18 -5.41 41.92
C VAL A 54 -18.21 -4.08 41.17
N LEU A 55 -17.41 -3.12 41.63
CA LEU A 55 -17.26 -1.84 40.97
C LEU A 55 -16.16 -1.96 39.91
N VAL A 56 -16.48 -1.62 38.66
CA VAL A 56 -15.49 -1.37 37.61
C VAL A 56 -15.28 0.13 37.50
N GLU A 57 -14.02 0.58 37.49
CA GLU A 57 -13.67 1.97 37.28
C GLU A 57 -12.63 2.11 36.15
N LEU A 58 -12.86 3.05 35.25
CA LEU A 58 -11.91 3.49 34.24
C LEU A 58 -11.42 4.88 34.65
N LYS A 59 -10.20 4.96 35.16
CA LYS A 59 -9.62 6.21 35.66
C LYS A 59 -8.66 6.78 34.62
N PRO A 60 -8.93 7.97 34.06
CA PRO A 60 -8.01 8.59 33.13
C PRO A 60 -6.70 8.91 33.84
N GLN A 61 -5.58 8.70 33.17
CA GLN A 61 -4.25 9.03 33.69
C GLN A 61 -4.01 10.54 33.69
N ASP A 62 -4.61 11.25 32.74
CA ASP A 62 -4.57 12.70 32.61
C ASP A 62 -5.84 13.37 33.13
N LYS A 63 -5.77 14.66 33.48
CA LYS A 63 -6.89 15.43 34.05
C LYS A 63 -7.90 15.96 33.01
N VAL A 64 -7.84 15.45 31.77
CA VAL A 64 -8.66 15.91 30.63
C VAL A 64 -10.05 15.24 30.56
N ALA A 65 -10.31 14.26 31.43
CA ALA A 65 -11.57 13.54 31.47
C ALA A 65 -11.95 13.15 32.91
N MET A 66 -13.23 12.84 33.13
CA MET A 66 -13.74 12.31 34.39
C MET A 66 -13.60 10.78 34.44
N ALA A 67 -13.38 10.23 35.63
CA ALA A 67 -13.44 8.78 35.83
C ALA A 67 -14.83 8.23 35.53
N VAL A 68 -14.88 7.04 34.93
CA VAL A 68 -16.11 6.33 34.63
C VAL A 68 -16.21 5.13 35.56
N SER A 69 -17.32 5.02 36.29
CA SER A 69 -17.52 3.95 37.25
C SER A 69 -18.90 3.34 37.08
N PHE A 70 -18.99 2.01 37.10
CA PHE A 70 -20.26 1.29 37.01
C PHE A 70 -20.20 -0.01 37.80
N GLN A 71 -21.34 -0.43 38.35
CA GLN A 71 -21.45 -1.71 39.05
C GLN A 71 -21.74 -2.83 38.07
N VAL A 72 -21.02 -3.94 38.22
CA VAL A 72 -21.30 -5.19 37.54
C VAL A 72 -21.89 -6.14 38.56
N LYS A 73 -23.07 -6.68 38.25
CA LYS A 73 -23.73 -7.71 39.06
C LYS A 73 -23.45 -9.06 38.41
N GLY A 74 -22.79 -9.96 39.13
CA GLY A 74 -22.50 -11.32 38.70
C GLY A 74 -23.77 -12.12 38.46
N ASP A 75 -23.71 -12.94 37.43
CA ASP A 75 -24.69 -13.97 37.14
C ASP A 75 -24.09 -15.36 37.33
N GLY A 76 -22.98 -15.47 38.07
CA GLY A 76 -22.24 -16.70 38.35
C GLY A 76 -21.51 -17.29 37.13
N GLY A 77 -21.23 -16.45 36.12
CA GLY A 77 -20.38 -16.71 34.97
C GLY A 77 -19.66 -15.42 34.56
N THR A 78 -19.59 -15.15 33.25
CA THR A 78 -18.93 -13.93 32.74
C THR A 78 -19.93 -12.85 32.36
N VAL A 79 -19.91 -11.71 33.04
CA VAL A 79 -20.80 -10.59 32.71
C VAL A 79 -20.09 -9.63 31.77
N CYS A 80 -20.61 -9.47 30.55
CA CYS A 80 -20.06 -8.56 29.55
C CYS A 80 -20.92 -7.31 29.40
N LEU A 81 -20.29 -6.15 29.52
CA LEU A 81 -20.91 -4.85 29.29
C LEU A 81 -20.20 -4.13 28.14
N SER A 82 -20.98 -3.42 27.32
CA SER A 82 -20.48 -2.57 26.25
C SER A 82 -20.64 -1.10 26.63
N LEU A 83 -19.54 -0.37 26.58
CA LEU A 83 -19.54 1.08 26.48
C LEU A 83 -19.77 1.45 25.01
N SER A 84 -20.84 2.20 24.74
CA SER A 84 -21.15 2.64 23.38
C SER A 84 -20.05 3.55 22.82
N ALA A 85 -19.99 3.67 21.51
CA ALA A 85 -19.18 4.70 20.84
C ALA A 85 -19.40 6.08 21.48
N GLY A 86 -18.31 6.80 21.71
CA GLY A 86 -18.30 8.11 22.36
C GLY A 86 -18.35 8.07 23.88
N SER A 87 -18.37 6.89 24.52
CA SER A 87 -18.47 6.80 25.99
C SER A 87 -17.27 7.40 26.73
N LEU A 88 -16.07 7.24 26.15
CA LEU A 88 -14.82 7.70 26.74
C LEU A 88 -14.21 8.80 25.88
N ALA A 89 -13.74 9.85 26.54
CA ALA A 89 -12.93 10.91 25.98
C ALA A 89 -11.57 10.32 25.56
N PRO A 90 -10.92 10.88 24.53
CA PRO A 90 -9.56 10.51 24.18
C PRO A 90 -8.61 10.60 25.39
N GLY A 91 -7.75 9.60 25.56
CA GLY A 91 -6.80 9.50 26.67
C GLY A 91 -6.48 8.05 27.08
N GLN A 92 -5.55 7.89 28.03
CA GLN A 92 -5.22 6.59 28.62
C GLN A 92 -5.97 6.37 29.93
N TYR A 93 -6.50 5.16 30.13
CA TYR A 93 -7.33 4.78 31.26
C TYR A 93 -6.78 3.56 31.97
N ASP A 94 -6.49 3.71 33.26
CA ASP A 94 -6.25 2.59 34.15
C ASP A 94 -7.59 1.91 34.49
N VAL A 95 -7.62 0.58 34.37
CA VAL A 95 -8.81 -0.22 34.69
C VAL A 95 -8.71 -0.73 36.13
N PHE A 96 -9.76 -0.54 36.92
CA PHE A 96 -9.89 -1.03 38.29
C PHE A 96 -11.08 -1.96 38.42
N LEU A 97 -10.93 -3.01 39.23
CA LEU A 97 -11.98 -3.94 39.62
C LEU A 97 -11.98 -4.06 41.14
N GLY A 98 -13.09 -3.69 41.79
CA GLY A 98 -13.18 -3.70 43.26
C GLY A 98 -12.15 -2.80 43.95
N GLY A 99 -11.71 -1.73 43.28
CA GLY A 99 -10.66 -0.82 43.76
C GLY A 99 -9.22 -1.32 43.52
N VAL A 100 -9.03 -2.50 42.93
CA VAL A 100 -7.71 -3.04 42.58
C VAL A 100 -7.38 -2.73 41.11
N LYS A 101 -6.25 -2.08 40.86
CA LYS A 101 -5.75 -1.80 39.51
C LYS A 101 -5.46 -3.12 38.79
N GLN A 102 -6.02 -3.26 37.60
CA GLN A 102 -5.84 -4.41 36.73
C GLN A 102 -4.59 -4.21 35.85
N ARG A 103 -4.16 -5.28 35.19
CA ARG A 103 -2.98 -5.21 34.28
C ARG A 103 -3.26 -4.40 33.03
N GLN A 104 -4.51 -4.34 32.61
CA GLN A 104 -4.96 -3.70 31.38
C GLN A 104 -4.97 -2.17 31.54
N THR A 105 -4.51 -1.50 30.49
CA THR A 105 -4.71 -0.06 30.25
C THR A 105 -5.47 0.06 28.95
N ILE A 106 -6.46 0.95 28.90
CA ILE A 106 -7.22 1.23 27.68
C ILE A 106 -6.80 2.59 27.16
N THR A 107 -6.35 2.65 25.92
CA THR A 107 -6.07 3.90 25.20
C THR A 107 -7.24 4.22 24.28
N VAL A 108 -7.76 5.43 24.39
CA VAL A 108 -8.82 5.93 23.53
C VAL A 108 -8.26 7.04 22.66
N SER A 109 -8.33 6.88 21.36
CA SER A 109 -7.78 7.81 20.38
C SER A 109 -8.87 8.59 19.70
N ARG A 110 -8.54 9.81 19.25
CA ARG A 110 -9.52 10.73 18.66
C ARG A 110 -10.05 10.18 17.34
N GLY A 111 -9.18 9.58 16.53
CA GLY A 111 -9.50 9.32 15.12
C GLY A 111 -9.66 10.61 14.33
N VAL A 112 -9.02 11.69 14.79
CA VAL A 112 -9.01 13.00 14.15
C VAL A 112 -7.57 13.37 13.84
N HIS A 113 -7.23 13.42 12.57
CA HIS A 113 -5.86 13.63 12.13
C HIS A 113 -5.46 15.11 12.18
N SER A 114 -4.20 15.37 12.52
CA SER A 114 -3.61 16.71 12.63
C SER A 114 -3.74 17.53 11.34
N SER A 115 -3.79 16.87 10.20
CA SER A 115 -4.03 17.46 8.88
C SER A 115 -4.75 16.46 7.99
N THR A 116 -5.48 16.95 7.00
CA THR A 116 -6.00 16.10 5.91
C THR A 116 -4.92 15.79 4.87
N PHE A 117 -3.79 16.51 4.88
CA PHE A 117 -2.60 16.19 4.08
C PHE A 117 -1.66 15.31 4.89
N TYR A 118 -1.46 14.09 4.41
CA TYR A 118 -0.67 13.11 5.15
C TYR A 118 0.80 13.11 4.74
N VAL A 119 1.70 12.98 5.70
CA VAL A 119 3.15 12.90 5.51
C VAL A 119 3.73 11.83 6.42
N SER A 120 4.62 10.99 5.90
CA SER A 120 5.25 9.89 6.65
C SER A 120 6.66 9.61 6.18
N GLN A 121 7.41 8.80 6.92
CA GLN A 121 8.76 8.35 6.59
C GLN A 121 8.95 6.90 7.07
N THR A 122 9.89 6.17 6.48
CA THR A 122 10.26 4.80 6.95
C THR A 122 11.10 4.85 8.24
N ILE A 123 10.45 5.18 9.35
CA ILE A 123 11.05 5.31 10.69
C ILE A 123 10.15 4.68 11.75
N ASN A 124 10.65 4.53 12.98
CA ASN A 124 9.81 4.00 14.07
C ASN A 124 8.77 5.05 14.52
N GLU A 125 7.72 4.56 15.19
CA GLU A 125 6.57 5.35 15.64
C GLU A 125 6.95 6.61 16.44
N ARG A 126 7.96 6.51 17.32
CA ARG A 126 8.43 7.66 18.11
C ARG A 126 9.08 8.74 17.23
N GLN A 127 9.94 8.33 16.31
CA GLN A 127 10.63 9.26 15.41
C GLN A 127 9.67 9.89 14.39
N LEU A 128 8.59 9.19 14.06
CA LEU A 128 7.54 9.69 13.17
C LEU A 128 6.94 10.98 13.73
N GLU A 129 6.56 11.01 15.00
CA GLU A 129 6.04 12.22 15.64
C GLU A 129 7.09 13.34 15.68
N GLU A 130 8.33 13.03 16.07
CA GLU A 130 9.45 13.99 16.17
C GLU A 130 9.80 14.66 14.83
N SER A 131 9.41 14.05 13.70
CA SER A 131 9.67 14.51 12.34
C SER A 131 8.43 15.08 11.63
N ALA A 132 7.36 15.35 12.38
CA ALA A 132 6.07 15.76 11.85
C ALA A 132 5.53 14.78 10.79
N GLY A 133 5.64 13.48 11.04
CA GLY A 133 4.85 12.45 10.36
C GLY A 133 3.48 12.31 11.03
N ASN A 134 2.42 12.17 10.23
CA ASN A 134 1.04 12.04 10.73
C ASN A 134 0.27 10.84 10.15
N PHE A 135 0.97 9.92 9.47
CA PHE A 135 0.49 8.57 9.17
C PHE A 135 1.67 7.60 9.14
N ALA A 136 1.39 6.30 9.21
CA ALA A 136 2.39 5.24 9.12
C ALA A 136 2.14 4.36 7.90
N VAL A 137 3.22 3.92 7.26
CA VAL A 137 3.12 2.81 6.31
C VAL A 137 3.33 1.50 7.07
N SER A 138 2.34 0.61 6.95
CA SER A 138 2.31 -0.69 7.60
C SER A 138 2.07 -1.78 6.56
N ASN A 139 2.12 -3.02 7.01
CA ASN A 139 1.95 -4.18 6.15
C ASN A 139 0.84 -5.11 6.68
N ALA A 140 0.34 -5.97 5.81
CA ALA A 140 -0.74 -6.91 6.12
C ALA A 140 -0.25 -8.24 6.73
N PHE A 141 0.97 -8.29 7.27
CA PHE A 141 1.57 -9.52 7.79
C PHE A 141 1.55 -9.56 9.31
N SER A 142 2.04 -10.68 9.83
CA SER A 142 2.27 -10.88 11.25
C SER A 142 1.01 -11.12 12.08
N PHE A 143 -0.06 -11.52 11.42
CA PHE A 143 -1.28 -12.00 12.03
C PHE A 143 -1.23 -13.51 12.25
N GLY A 144 -1.94 -13.96 13.28
CA GLY A 144 -1.98 -15.35 13.67
C GLY A 144 -1.15 -15.64 14.92
N ILE A 145 -1.72 -16.45 15.78
CA ILE A 145 -1.19 -16.81 17.10
C ILE A 145 -0.79 -18.28 17.03
N LEU A 146 0.49 -18.52 16.73
CA LEU A 146 0.96 -19.87 16.43
C LEU A 146 2.13 -20.29 17.33
N ASP A 147 2.11 -21.54 17.78
CA ASP A 147 3.18 -22.21 18.52
C ASP A 147 3.65 -23.41 17.69
N GLN A 148 4.92 -23.39 17.27
CA GLN A 148 5.51 -24.46 16.44
C GLN A 148 4.70 -24.76 15.16
N GLY A 149 4.09 -23.73 14.55
CA GLY A 149 3.27 -23.84 13.33
C GLY A 149 1.82 -24.26 13.55
N ARG A 150 1.40 -24.53 14.78
CA ARG A 150 -0.01 -24.82 15.15
C ARG A 150 -0.64 -23.64 15.86
N ALA A 151 -1.97 -23.55 15.86
CA ALA A 151 -2.70 -22.57 16.67
C ALA A 151 -2.32 -22.69 18.16
N SER A 152 -1.94 -21.56 18.75
CA SER A 152 -1.55 -21.49 20.16
C SER A 152 -2.69 -21.88 21.07
N GLU A 153 -2.36 -22.44 22.23
CA GLU A 153 -3.32 -22.62 23.33
C GLU A 153 -3.62 -21.29 24.03
N ASN A 154 -2.69 -20.33 23.98
CA ASN A 154 -2.89 -18.99 24.52
C ASN A 154 -3.43 -18.03 23.44
N LEU A 155 -4.73 -18.14 23.18
CA LEU A 155 -5.42 -17.34 22.15
C LEU A 155 -5.67 -15.87 22.56
N ARG A 156 -5.33 -15.48 23.80
CA ARG A 156 -5.45 -14.11 24.32
C ARG A 156 -4.18 -13.27 24.18
N ARG A 157 -3.09 -13.81 23.62
CA ARG A 157 -1.94 -12.97 23.23
C ARG A 157 -2.23 -12.32 21.88
N MET A 158 -1.83 -11.06 21.67
CA MET A 158 -1.88 -10.44 20.35
C MET A 158 -0.71 -10.90 19.49
N SER A 159 -0.94 -11.21 18.22
CA SER A 159 0.12 -11.35 17.24
C SER A 159 0.90 -10.03 17.03
N PRO A 160 2.12 -10.05 16.47
CA PRO A 160 2.85 -8.81 16.20
C PRO A 160 2.10 -7.86 15.25
N GLY A 161 1.29 -8.38 14.32
CA GLY A 161 0.46 -7.58 13.40
C GLY A 161 -0.67 -6.86 14.13
N MET A 162 -1.38 -7.57 15.02
CA MET A 162 -2.37 -6.96 15.91
C MET A 162 -1.74 -5.89 16.82
N GLN A 163 -0.59 -6.19 17.42
CA GLN A 163 0.13 -5.23 18.28
C GLN A 163 0.55 -3.97 17.53
N ALA A 164 0.98 -4.10 16.27
CA ALA A 164 1.35 -2.95 15.45
C ALA A 164 0.15 -2.02 15.20
N GLN A 165 -1.02 -2.58 14.82
CA GLN A 165 -2.22 -1.76 14.63
C GLN A 165 -2.72 -1.16 15.95
N ASP A 166 -2.67 -1.91 17.05
CA ASP A 166 -3.09 -1.42 18.37
C ASP A 166 -2.21 -0.25 18.85
N ARG A 167 -0.88 -0.30 18.61
CA ARG A 167 0.01 0.83 18.90
C ARG A 167 -0.25 2.06 18.03
N LEU A 168 -0.45 1.87 16.72
CA LEU A 168 -0.76 2.98 15.81
C LEU A 168 -2.07 3.67 16.17
N ILE A 169 -3.11 2.90 16.49
CA ILE A 169 -4.36 3.46 17.02
C ILE A 169 -4.06 4.20 18.31
N GLY A 170 -3.34 3.60 19.27
CA GLY A 170 -3.01 4.25 20.55
C GLY A 170 -2.20 5.55 20.41
N ALA A 171 -1.44 5.70 19.33
CA ALA A 171 -0.72 6.92 18.98
C ALA A 171 -1.57 7.92 18.16
N ASP A 172 -2.82 7.58 17.83
CA ASP A 172 -3.71 8.37 16.95
C ASP A 172 -3.12 8.57 15.54
N VAL A 173 -2.34 7.59 15.07
CA VAL A 173 -1.63 7.61 13.78
C VAL A 173 -2.32 6.66 12.79
N PRO A 174 -2.97 7.20 11.73
CA PRO A 174 -3.56 6.38 10.69
C PRO A 174 -2.50 5.59 9.91
N SER A 175 -2.91 4.50 9.28
CA SER A 175 -2.03 3.61 8.53
C SER A 175 -2.43 3.45 7.06
N LEU A 176 -1.44 3.36 6.19
CA LEU A 176 -1.57 2.79 4.86
C LEU A 176 -1.06 1.35 4.91
N ILE A 177 -1.78 0.40 4.29
CA ILE A 177 -1.42 -1.01 4.35
C ILE A 177 -0.97 -1.55 3.00
N TYR A 178 0.27 -2.06 2.93
CA TYR A 178 0.76 -2.84 1.80
C TYR A 178 0.55 -4.35 1.96
N MET A 179 0.05 -4.96 0.90
CA MET A 179 -0.07 -6.40 0.70
C MET A 179 1.07 -6.94 -0.17
N TYR A 180 2.15 -7.40 0.46
CA TYR A 180 3.27 -8.01 -0.24
C TYR A 180 2.95 -9.45 -0.72
N TYR A 181 2.54 -9.61 -1.97
CA TYR A 181 2.44 -10.94 -2.62
C TYR A 181 3.81 -11.54 -2.99
N THR A 182 4.91 -10.94 -2.50
CA THR A 182 6.29 -11.16 -2.92
C THR A 182 7.23 -10.95 -1.75
N GLY A 183 8.49 -11.33 -1.93
CA GLY A 183 9.55 -10.77 -1.10
C GLY A 183 9.83 -9.31 -1.47
N TYR A 184 10.11 -8.47 -0.47
CA TYR A 184 10.28 -7.00 -0.49
C TYR A 184 11.31 -6.42 -1.50
N VAL A 185 11.86 -7.17 -2.45
CA VAL A 185 12.88 -6.68 -3.40
C VAL A 185 12.70 -7.24 -4.82
N LEU A 186 11.92 -8.30 -5.00
CA LEU A 186 11.88 -8.98 -6.30
C LEU A 186 10.89 -8.36 -7.27
N HIS A 187 9.95 -7.53 -6.79
CA HIS A 187 8.87 -6.92 -7.59
C HIS A 187 8.00 -7.94 -8.37
N LYS A 188 8.22 -9.24 -8.13
CA LYS A 188 7.67 -10.37 -8.90
C LYS A 188 7.02 -11.39 -7.96
N PRO A 189 5.91 -12.03 -8.38
CA PRO A 189 5.01 -12.81 -7.53
C PRO A 189 5.74 -14.00 -6.89
N TRP A 190 5.98 -13.99 -5.57
CA TRP A 190 6.67 -15.05 -4.81
C TRP A 190 7.94 -15.68 -5.45
N GLY A 191 8.68 -14.99 -6.31
CA GLY A 191 9.87 -15.51 -7.01
C GLY A 191 10.14 -14.84 -8.36
N VAL A 192 11.34 -15.03 -8.93
CA VAL A 192 11.81 -14.26 -10.11
C VAL A 192 11.19 -14.67 -11.45
N ASN A 193 10.62 -15.89 -11.55
CA ASN A 193 10.12 -16.44 -12.81
C ASN A 193 8.60 -16.68 -12.82
N LYS A 194 7.93 -16.45 -11.70
CA LYS A 194 6.50 -16.75 -11.53
C LYS A 194 5.65 -15.68 -12.21
N SER A 195 4.53 -16.09 -12.78
CA SER A 195 3.64 -15.19 -13.52
C SER A 195 2.40 -14.79 -12.74
N TRP A 196 2.06 -13.50 -12.83
CA TRP A 196 0.79 -12.94 -12.37
C TRP A 196 -0.41 -13.48 -13.16
N ALA A 197 -0.20 -13.93 -14.40
CA ALA A 197 -1.25 -14.48 -15.25
C ALA A 197 -1.50 -15.98 -15.01
N ALA A 198 -0.75 -16.62 -14.11
CA ALA A 198 -0.94 -18.03 -13.80
C ALA A 198 -2.13 -18.24 -12.85
N GLU A 199 -3.03 -19.17 -13.18
CA GLU A 199 -4.26 -19.45 -12.41
C GLU A 199 -4.00 -19.72 -10.92
N HIS A 200 -2.96 -20.50 -10.62
CA HIS A 200 -2.57 -20.84 -9.25
C HIS A 200 -2.00 -19.65 -8.45
N MET A 201 -1.45 -18.63 -9.14
CA MET A 201 -1.08 -17.36 -8.52
C MET A 201 -2.32 -16.58 -8.13
N THR A 202 -3.28 -16.45 -9.05
CA THR A 202 -4.55 -15.77 -8.82
C THR A 202 -5.31 -16.41 -7.64
N GLU A 203 -5.42 -17.75 -7.57
CA GLU A 203 -6.07 -18.44 -6.45
C GLU A 203 -5.43 -18.10 -5.09
N ALA A 204 -4.10 -18.11 -5.04
CA ALA A 204 -3.35 -17.81 -3.83
C ALA A 204 -3.48 -16.33 -3.40
N MET A 205 -3.48 -15.39 -4.37
CA MET A 205 -3.74 -13.97 -4.10
C MET A 205 -5.14 -13.77 -3.53
N ARG A 206 -6.15 -14.38 -4.15
CA ARG A 206 -7.54 -14.29 -3.67
C ARG A 206 -7.64 -14.70 -2.21
N LEU A 207 -7.10 -15.86 -1.86
CA LEU A 207 -7.08 -16.33 -0.46
C LEU A 207 -6.42 -15.33 0.49
N PHE A 208 -5.29 -14.75 0.09
CA PHE A 208 -4.60 -13.74 0.89
C PHE A 208 -5.47 -12.50 1.09
N ASN A 209 -6.11 -11.99 0.03
CA ASN A 209 -6.94 -10.79 0.06
C ASN A 209 -8.11 -10.91 1.03
N PHE A 210 -8.85 -12.03 0.98
CA PHE A 210 -9.95 -12.29 1.91
C PHE A 210 -9.49 -12.24 3.37
N HIS A 211 -8.34 -12.87 3.67
CA HIS A 211 -7.81 -12.88 5.03
C HIS A 211 -7.35 -11.51 5.49
N VAL A 212 -6.68 -10.75 4.62
CA VAL A 212 -6.20 -9.41 4.91
C VAL A 212 -7.39 -8.50 5.20
N ALA A 213 -8.39 -8.45 4.32
CA ALA A 213 -9.58 -7.63 4.54
C ALA A 213 -10.30 -8.00 5.84
N GLN A 214 -10.48 -9.31 6.12
CA GLN A 214 -11.20 -9.74 7.31
C GLN A 214 -10.45 -9.41 8.61
N ARG A 215 -9.11 -9.49 8.62
CA ARG A 215 -8.30 -9.10 9.78
C ARG A 215 -8.36 -7.60 9.99
N LEU A 216 -8.13 -6.84 8.93
CA LEU A 216 -7.91 -5.40 8.98
C LEU A 216 -9.18 -4.57 9.13
N ARG A 217 -10.34 -5.06 8.68
CA ARG A 217 -11.61 -4.30 8.79
C ARG A 217 -11.96 -3.90 10.21
N ARG A 218 -11.47 -4.63 11.23
CA ARG A 218 -11.65 -4.27 12.66
C ARG A 218 -10.91 -3.00 13.07
N PHE A 219 -9.98 -2.55 12.24
CA PHE A 219 -9.19 -1.33 12.36
C PHE A 219 -9.52 -0.35 11.23
N GLY A 220 -10.61 -0.58 10.50
CA GLY A 220 -10.97 0.19 9.31
C GLY A 220 -10.89 1.71 9.49
N PRO A 221 -11.34 2.29 10.62
CA PRO A 221 -11.21 3.72 10.85
C PRO A 221 -9.75 4.24 10.94
N ASN A 222 -8.76 3.38 11.23
CA ASN A 222 -7.34 3.75 11.21
C ASN A 222 -6.70 3.66 9.82
N ILE A 223 -7.31 2.89 8.91
CA ILE A 223 -6.65 2.49 7.66
C ILE A 223 -7.11 3.41 6.53
N LEU A 224 -6.20 4.22 6.00
CA LEU A 224 -6.47 5.17 4.92
C LEU A 224 -6.72 4.46 3.59
N SER A 225 -5.93 3.42 3.32
CA SER A 225 -6.00 2.63 2.09
C SER A 225 -5.30 1.29 2.26
N VAL A 226 -5.70 0.34 1.41
CA VAL A 226 -5.04 -0.96 1.26
C VAL A 226 -4.58 -1.10 -0.18
N GLY A 227 -3.30 -1.38 -0.37
CA GLY A 227 -2.66 -1.52 -1.66
C GLY A 227 -2.04 -2.89 -1.87
N THR A 228 -1.84 -3.27 -3.12
CA THR A 228 -1.01 -4.41 -3.47
C THR A 228 0.47 -4.05 -3.39
N ILE A 229 1.33 -5.04 -3.66
CA ILE A 229 2.79 -4.98 -3.70
C ILE A 229 3.39 -3.61 -4.07
N ASP A 230 4.51 -3.31 -3.42
CA ASP A 230 5.45 -2.28 -3.83
C ASP A 230 6.04 -2.57 -5.22
N GLU A 231 5.67 -1.74 -6.21
CA GLU A 231 6.28 -1.72 -7.55
C GLU A 231 6.18 -3.05 -8.34
N PRO A 232 4.99 -3.57 -8.71
CA PRO A 232 4.87 -4.86 -9.40
C PRO A 232 5.47 -4.86 -10.82
N GLY A 233 6.16 -5.94 -11.16
CA GLY A 233 6.63 -6.28 -12.50
C GLY A 233 6.26 -7.71 -12.92
N LEU A 234 6.16 -7.94 -14.24
CA LEU A 234 5.85 -9.25 -14.83
C LEU A 234 7.07 -10.21 -14.87
N SER A 235 6.76 -11.50 -14.99
CA SER A 235 7.73 -12.54 -15.33
C SER A 235 8.39 -12.32 -16.69
N TRP A 236 9.62 -12.83 -16.81
CA TRP A 236 10.39 -12.83 -18.06
C TRP A 236 10.22 -14.18 -18.77
N GLY A 237 9.78 -14.14 -20.03
CA GLY A 237 9.60 -15.31 -20.88
C GLY A 237 10.89 -15.75 -21.56
N GLU A 238 10.88 -16.98 -22.08
CA GLU A 238 12.00 -17.54 -22.85
C GLU A 238 12.00 -16.98 -24.28
N THR A 239 13.13 -16.41 -24.68
CA THR A 239 13.43 -15.94 -26.03
C THR A 239 13.55 -17.14 -27.00
N PRO A 240 13.42 -16.91 -28.32
CA PRO A 240 13.64 -17.95 -29.33
C PRO A 240 15.02 -18.62 -29.27
N ALA A 241 16.01 -17.97 -28.65
CA ALA A 241 17.35 -18.48 -28.49
C ALA A 241 17.59 -19.28 -27.20
N GLY A 242 16.60 -19.34 -26.28
CA GLY A 242 16.62 -20.20 -25.08
C GLY A 242 16.94 -19.49 -23.75
N ASP A 243 17.25 -18.20 -23.79
CA ASP A 243 17.46 -17.35 -22.59
C ASP A 243 16.17 -16.63 -22.17
N SER A 244 16.10 -16.04 -20.98
CA SER A 244 14.92 -15.28 -20.51
C SER A 244 15.09 -13.77 -20.68
N ALA A 245 14.06 -13.07 -21.13
CA ALA A 245 14.06 -11.60 -21.25
C ALA A 245 12.69 -10.98 -20.92
N SER A 246 12.71 -9.72 -20.48
CA SER A 246 11.48 -8.92 -20.34
C SER A 246 10.78 -8.77 -21.69
N GLY A 247 9.46 -8.64 -21.67
CA GLY A 247 8.66 -8.47 -22.89
C GLY A 247 8.38 -9.73 -23.69
N TYR A 248 8.85 -10.88 -23.24
CA TYR A 248 8.45 -12.20 -23.75
C TYR A 248 7.43 -12.84 -22.83
N PRO A 249 6.39 -13.51 -23.37
CA PRO A 249 5.41 -14.20 -22.53
C PRO A 249 6.03 -15.49 -21.97
N ALA A 250 5.73 -15.82 -20.72
CA ALA A 250 6.07 -17.14 -20.19
C ALA A 250 5.11 -18.19 -20.76
N TRP A 251 5.58 -19.43 -20.97
CA TRP A 251 4.76 -20.45 -21.65
C TRP A 251 3.50 -20.83 -20.88
N ASP A 252 3.51 -20.72 -19.56
CA ASP A 252 2.36 -20.98 -18.71
C ASP A 252 1.37 -19.80 -18.64
N GLU A 253 1.65 -18.71 -19.36
CA GLU A 253 0.73 -17.61 -19.64
C GLU A 253 -0.11 -17.85 -20.90
N ALA A 254 0.15 -18.90 -21.68
CA ALA A 254 -0.49 -19.12 -22.98
C ALA A 254 -2.02 -19.05 -22.93
N LEU A 255 -2.64 -19.74 -21.97
CA LEU A 255 -4.09 -19.73 -21.78
C LEU A 255 -4.64 -18.33 -21.49
N TRP A 256 -3.87 -17.51 -20.77
CA TRP A 256 -4.27 -16.14 -20.45
C TRP A 256 -4.35 -15.26 -21.68
N TYR A 257 -3.33 -15.31 -22.56
CA TYR A 257 -3.36 -14.54 -23.80
C TYR A 257 -4.41 -15.06 -24.79
N GLU A 258 -4.55 -16.39 -24.91
CA GLU A 258 -5.53 -17.00 -25.81
C GLU A 258 -6.96 -16.62 -25.43
N ALA A 259 -7.28 -16.55 -24.14
CA ALA A 259 -8.58 -16.07 -23.64
C ALA A 259 -8.87 -14.60 -24.00
N ARG A 260 -7.84 -13.80 -24.32
CA ARG A 260 -7.93 -12.40 -24.79
C ARG A 260 -7.73 -12.27 -26.30
N GLY A 261 -7.81 -13.39 -27.01
CA GLY A 261 -7.79 -13.44 -28.47
C GLY A 261 -6.41 -13.18 -29.09
N TRP A 262 -5.32 -13.29 -28.33
CA TRP A 262 -3.97 -13.33 -28.90
C TRP A 262 -3.43 -14.75 -28.90
N ARG A 263 -2.99 -15.21 -30.07
CA ARG A 263 -2.46 -16.57 -30.21
C ARG A 263 -1.04 -16.62 -29.66
N PHE A 264 -0.82 -17.43 -28.64
CA PHE A 264 0.48 -17.54 -27.99
C PHE A 264 1.63 -17.78 -28.98
N ALA A 265 2.70 -17.00 -28.84
CA ALA A 265 3.91 -17.10 -29.62
C ALA A 265 5.14 -16.80 -28.75
N ASN A 266 6.20 -17.60 -28.88
CA ASN A 266 7.47 -17.35 -28.20
C ASN A 266 8.25 -16.17 -28.79
N ASP A 267 7.88 -15.71 -29.99
CA ASP A 267 8.48 -14.54 -30.64
C ASP A 267 7.38 -13.54 -31.04
N PRO A 268 6.81 -12.80 -30.08
CA PRO A 268 5.77 -11.81 -30.37
C PRO A 268 6.28 -10.71 -31.31
N ALA A 269 7.56 -10.34 -31.23
CA ALA A 269 8.10 -9.23 -31.99
C ALA A 269 8.28 -9.56 -33.49
N SER A 270 8.40 -10.83 -33.86
CA SER A 270 8.39 -11.27 -35.27
C SER A 270 7.07 -11.05 -36.00
N ARG A 271 5.98 -10.78 -35.28
CA ARG A 271 4.63 -10.62 -35.82
C ARG A 271 4.44 -9.27 -36.52
N PRO A 272 3.37 -9.11 -37.34
CA PRO A 272 2.92 -7.80 -37.84
C PRO A 272 2.69 -6.76 -36.74
N ASP A 273 2.62 -5.47 -37.10
CA ASP A 273 2.57 -4.36 -36.14
C ASP A 273 1.26 -4.33 -35.33
N ASP A 274 0.13 -4.59 -35.98
CA ASP A 274 -1.18 -4.75 -35.34
C ASP A 274 -1.21 -5.90 -34.31
N ASP A 275 -0.65 -7.06 -34.66
CA ASP A 275 -0.57 -8.21 -33.75
C ASP A 275 0.37 -7.95 -32.57
N TRP A 276 1.48 -7.23 -32.80
CA TRP A 276 2.38 -6.79 -31.73
C TRP A 276 1.72 -5.78 -30.78
N LEU A 277 1.02 -4.76 -31.31
CA LEU A 277 0.32 -3.77 -30.51
C LEU A 277 -0.77 -4.44 -29.65
N LYS A 278 -1.49 -5.42 -30.23
CA LYS A 278 -2.43 -6.25 -29.48
C LYS A 278 -1.75 -7.03 -28.35
N TYR A 279 -0.60 -7.65 -28.62
CA TYR A 279 0.19 -8.34 -27.61
C TYR A 279 0.61 -7.40 -26.47
N ALA A 280 1.18 -6.23 -26.80
CA ALA A 280 1.64 -5.25 -25.83
C ALA A 280 0.50 -4.75 -24.94
N ALA A 281 -0.69 -4.51 -25.52
CA ALA A 281 -1.88 -4.10 -24.78
C ALA A 281 -2.37 -5.20 -23.81
N ILE A 282 -2.42 -6.45 -24.25
CA ILE A 282 -2.81 -7.58 -23.38
C ILE A 282 -1.77 -7.84 -22.30
N ARG A 283 -0.47 -7.72 -22.60
CA ARG A 283 0.59 -7.90 -21.61
C ARG A 283 0.51 -6.85 -20.51
N THR A 284 0.34 -5.58 -20.89
CA THR A 284 0.23 -4.47 -19.93
C THR A 284 -1.02 -4.54 -19.07
N SER A 285 -2.10 -5.19 -19.54
CA SER A 285 -3.33 -5.37 -18.74
C SER A 285 -3.20 -6.38 -17.60
N ILE A 286 -2.21 -7.27 -17.60
CA ILE A 286 -2.09 -8.36 -16.59
C ILE A 286 -2.14 -7.81 -15.16
N LEU A 287 -1.35 -6.77 -14.85
CA LEU A 287 -1.30 -6.19 -13.51
C LEU A 287 -2.62 -5.50 -13.14
N GLY A 288 -3.20 -4.70 -14.05
CA GLY A 288 -4.48 -4.03 -13.84
C GLY A 288 -5.62 -5.01 -13.56
N GLU A 289 -5.66 -6.13 -14.28
CA GLU A 289 -6.69 -7.17 -14.10
C GLU A 289 -6.51 -7.94 -12.78
N GLN A 290 -5.27 -8.32 -12.41
CA GLN A 290 -5.03 -8.98 -11.12
C GLN A 290 -5.32 -8.07 -9.93
N ASN A 291 -5.00 -6.77 -10.05
CA ASN A 291 -5.38 -5.78 -9.03
C ASN A 291 -6.89 -5.56 -8.99
N THR A 292 -7.60 -5.68 -10.11
CA THR A 292 -9.08 -5.61 -10.15
C THR A 292 -9.70 -6.76 -9.36
N VAL A 293 -9.13 -7.97 -9.49
CA VAL A 293 -9.51 -9.12 -8.67
C VAL A 293 -9.22 -8.83 -7.19
N ALA A 294 -8.04 -8.32 -6.87
CA ALA A 294 -7.68 -8.01 -5.49
C ALA A 294 -8.60 -6.97 -4.83
N LYS A 295 -8.88 -5.87 -5.52
CA LYS A 295 -9.85 -4.85 -5.10
C LYS A 295 -11.22 -5.48 -4.83
N LYS A 296 -11.71 -6.29 -5.76
CA LYS A 296 -13.00 -6.98 -5.62
C LYS A 296 -13.03 -7.90 -4.40
N ASP A 297 -12.00 -8.70 -4.18
CA ASP A 297 -11.94 -9.61 -3.03
C ASP A 297 -11.92 -8.85 -1.70
N LEU A 298 -11.15 -7.75 -1.62
CA LEU A 298 -11.10 -6.89 -0.45
C LEU A 298 -12.46 -6.26 -0.16
N GLN A 299 -13.08 -5.65 -1.19
CA GLN A 299 -14.38 -4.97 -1.08
C GLN A 299 -15.55 -5.93 -0.86
N GLN A 300 -15.40 -7.22 -1.17
CA GLN A 300 -16.38 -8.23 -0.80
C GLN A 300 -16.47 -8.43 0.73
N VAL A 301 -15.36 -8.25 1.45
CA VAL A 301 -15.28 -8.42 2.92
C VAL A 301 -15.42 -7.08 3.64
N TRP A 302 -14.89 -6.03 3.04
CA TRP A 302 -14.87 -4.67 3.58
C TRP A 302 -15.25 -3.68 2.46
N PRO A 303 -16.55 -3.48 2.20
CA PRO A 303 -17.05 -2.73 1.03
C PRO A 303 -16.47 -1.31 0.88
N ASP A 304 -16.26 -0.63 2.01
CA ASP A 304 -15.81 0.77 2.02
C ASP A 304 -14.28 0.92 2.05
N VAL A 305 -13.50 -0.17 1.88
CA VAL A 305 -12.04 -0.06 1.83
C VAL A 305 -11.60 0.67 0.57
N VAL A 306 -10.76 1.68 0.75
CA VAL A 306 -10.08 2.37 -0.35
C VAL A 306 -8.96 1.49 -0.87
N PHE A 307 -9.05 1.08 -2.13
CA PHE A 307 -7.99 0.36 -2.81
C PHE A 307 -7.06 1.34 -3.52
N SER A 308 -5.78 1.32 -3.14
CA SER A 308 -4.76 2.14 -3.78
C SER A 308 -3.44 1.40 -3.75
N THR A 309 -3.01 0.96 -4.93
CA THR A 309 -1.73 0.28 -5.12
C THR A 309 -0.79 1.10 -5.97
N ASP A 310 0.49 0.98 -5.68
CA ASP A 310 1.49 1.58 -6.54
C ASP A 310 1.63 0.76 -7.82
N LEU A 311 1.44 1.44 -8.94
CA LEU A 311 1.68 0.90 -10.27
C LEU A 311 2.63 1.88 -10.95
N TYR A 312 3.93 1.66 -10.78
CA TYR A 312 5.00 2.32 -11.53
C TYR A 312 4.57 2.62 -12.97
N ALA A 313 4.94 3.77 -13.49
CA ALA A 313 4.81 4.04 -14.91
C ALA A 313 6.16 4.45 -15.57
N PRO A 314 6.13 4.67 -16.89
CA PRO A 314 6.01 3.70 -17.98
C PRO A 314 7.36 3.14 -18.47
N HIS A 315 8.45 3.42 -17.76
CA HIS A 315 9.78 3.04 -18.22
C HIS A 315 10.01 1.52 -18.27
N ALA A 316 9.16 0.74 -17.59
CA ALA A 316 9.18 -0.71 -17.53
C ALA A 316 7.97 -1.34 -18.24
N MET A 317 7.49 -0.78 -19.35
CA MET A 317 6.27 -1.28 -20.02
C MET A 317 6.34 -2.77 -20.40
N MET A 318 7.55 -3.28 -20.68
CA MET A 318 7.78 -4.71 -20.94
C MET A 318 7.61 -5.62 -19.72
N ASP A 319 7.63 -5.04 -18.52
CA ASP A 319 7.22 -5.69 -17.27
C ASP A 319 5.76 -5.40 -16.91
N GLY A 320 4.94 -5.03 -17.89
CA GLY A 320 3.49 -4.88 -17.75
C GLY A 320 3.04 -3.56 -17.15
N THR A 321 3.93 -2.59 -16.97
CA THR A 321 3.56 -1.26 -16.47
C THR A 321 2.97 -0.38 -17.58
N ASP A 322 1.92 0.35 -17.25
CA ASP A 322 1.24 1.28 -18.15
C ASP A 322 0.48 2.26 -17.24
N PRO A 323 0.58 3.61 -17.41
CA PRO A 323 -0.26 4.56 -16.71
C PRO A 323 -1.75 4.21 -16.72
N TRP A 324 -2.21 3.48 -17.74
CA TRP A 324 -3.57 2.97 -17.82
C TRP A 324 -3.96 2.02 -16.69
N ASN A 325 -3.00 1.29 -16.12
CA ASN A 325 -3.25 0.33 -15.03
C ASN A 325 -3.76 1.01 -13.75
N GLN A 326 -3.48 2.30 -13.58
CA GLN A 326 -3.92 3.09 -12.44
C GLN A 326 -5.45 3.27 -12.39
N THR A 327 -6.18 2.98 -13.47
CA THR A 327 -7.66 2.94 -13.50
C THR A 327 -8.28 1.97 -12.49
N VAL A 328 -7.51 1.00 -11.99
CA VAL A 328 -7.96 0.07 -10.95
C VAL A 328 -8.07 0.75 -9.57
N ASN A 329 -7.24 1.76 -9.32
CA ASN A 329 -7.16 2.43 -8.04
C ASN A 329 -8.39 3.31 -7.81
N ASP A 330 -8.90 3.31 -6.58
CA ASP A 330 -9.88 4.32 -6.17
C ASP A 330 -9.25 5.72 -6.15
N ILE A 331 -7.95 5.77 -5.82
CA ILE A 331 -7.12 6.96 -5.92
C ILE A 331 -5.72 6.52 -6.37
N PRO A 332 -5.16 7.06 -7.49
CA PRO A 332 -3.83 6.71 -7.98
C PRO A 332 -2.73 6.86 -6.92
N SER A 333 -1.73 5.99 -6.92
CA SER A 333 -0.54 6.06 -6.07
C SER A 333 0.71 5.70 -6.86
N THR A 334 1.87 6.25 -6.51
CA THR A 334 3.08 6.09 -7.32
C THR A 334 4.39 6.33 -6.55
N HIS A 335 5.50 5.83 -7.10
CA HIS A 335 6.86 6.23 -6.75
C HIS A 335 7.34 7.39 -7.60
N VAL A 336 7.89 8.42 -6.94
CA VAL A 336 8.54 9.53 -7.63
C VAL A 336 9.91 9.78 -7.02
N PHE A 337 10.94 9.60 -7.85
CA PHE A 337 12.33 9.90 -7.52
C PHE A 337 12.79 11.13 -8.30
N LEU A 338 13.34 12.13 -7.60
CA LEU A 338 13.87 13.34 -8.23
C LEU A 338 15.03 13.03 -9.21
N ASP A 339 15.78 11.94 -8.97
CA ASP A 339 16.93 11.56 -9.79
C ASP A 339 16.58 10.64 -10.97
N TRP A 340 15.33 10.17 -11.14
CA TRP A 340 14.99 9.23 -12.21
C TRP A 340 14.34 9.93 -13.42
N GLY A 341 15.17 10.50 -14.30
CA GLY A 341 14.81 10.62 -15.72
C GLY A 341 14.23 11.95 -16.22
N GLY A 342 14.58 13.08 -15.62
CA GLY A 342 14.25 14.37 -16.26
C GLY A 342 14.74 15.65 -15.60
N GLY A 343 15.52 15.57 -14.52
CA GLY A 343 15.91 16.75 -13.75
C GLY A 343 14.83 17.22 -12.77
N LYS A 344 14.94 18.44 -12.27
CA LYS A 344 14.33 18.87 -10.99
C LYS A 344 12.80 18.96 -10.99
N LEU A 345 12.23 19.49 -12.07
CA LEU A 345 10.78 19.66 -12.21
C LEU A 345 10.14 18.46 -12.91
N SER A 346 10.92 17.43 -13.25
CA SER A 346 10.41 16.20 -13.84
C SER A 346 9.46 15.48 -12.91
N VAL A 347 9.56 15.71 -11.60
CA VAL A 347 8.63 15.23 -10.57
C VAL A 347 7.19 15.63 -10.91
N ILE A 348 6.96 16.86 -11.39
CA ILE A 348 5.61 17.31 -11.79
C ILE A 348 5.12 16.49 -12.97
N GLY A 349 5.93 16.39 -14.04
CA GLY A 349 5.60 15.59 -15.21
C GLY A 349 5.44 14.11 -14.90
N GLY A 350 6.25 13.56 -13.98
CA GLY A 350 6.16 12.18 -13.52
C GLY A 350 4.82 11.92 -12.89
N MET A 351 4.40 12.78 -11.95
CA MET A 351 3.07 12.69 -11.33
C MET A 351 1.93 12.77 -12.35
N TYR A 352 1.99 13.67 -13.34
CA TYR A 352 0.99 13.73 -14.41
C TYR A 352 0.99 12.49 -15.31
N LEU A 353 2.16 11.91 -15.56
CA LEU A 353 2.31 10.71 -16.37
C LEU A 353 1.68 9.51 -15.68
N GLU A 354 1.88 9.37 -14.37
CA GLU A 354 1.30 8.30 -13.55
C GLU A 354 -0.24 8.37 -13.54
N LYS A 355 -0.81 9.58 -13.58
CA LYS A 355 -2.25 9.80 -13.69
C LYS A 355 -2.73 10.11 -15.11
N ALA A 356 -2.01 9.74 -16.17
CA ALA A 356 -2.39 10.10 -17.54
C ALA A 356 -3.75 9.51 -18.00
N HIS A 357 -4.28 8.51 -17.29
CA HIS A 357 -5.61 7.94 -17.48
C HIS A 357 -6.74 8.82 -16.89
N ASP A 358 -6.45 9.66 -15.90
CA ASP A 358 -7.31 10.70 -15.35
C ASP A 358 -6.42 11.89 -14.94
N PRO A 359 -6.14 12.83 -15.87
CA PRO A 359 -5.20 13.91 -15.61
C PRO A 359 -5.62 14.85 -14.47
N THR A 360 -6.91 14.87 -14.13
CA THR A 360 -7.46 15.67 -13.04
C THR A 360 -7.45 14.95 -11.70
N ALA A 361 -7.18 13.65 -11.69
CA ALA A 361 -7.08 12.87 -10.48
C ALA A 361 -6.05 13.47 -9.52
N LYS A 362 -6.34 13.27 -8.24
CA LYS A 362 -5.39 13.46 -7.17
C LYS A 362 -4.60 12.18 -7.00
N VAL A 363 -3.33 12.31 -6.59
CA VAL A 363 -2.51 11.15 -6.24
C VAL A 363 -2.57 10.98 -4.73
N ALA A 364 -3.06 9.83 -4.27
CA ALA A 364 -3.21 9.53 -2.85
C ALA A 364 -1.86 9.56 -2.16
N HIS A 365 -0.90 8.75 -2.63
CA HIS A 365 0.41 8.61 -2.03
C HIS A 365 1.50 8.73 -3.11
N ALA A 366 2.47 9.61 -2.88
CA ALA A 366 3.75 9.57 -3.57
C ALA A 366 4.83 9.06 -2.63
N MET A 367 5.59 8.08 -3.09
CA MET A 367 6.70 7.50 -2.35
C MET A 367 8.01 8.02 -2.90
N ASN A 368 8.87 8.49 -2.01
CA ASN A 368 10.12 9.12 -2.41
C ASN A 368 11.28 8.79 -1.49
N GLY A 369 12.44 8.55 -2.09
CA GLY A 369 13.64 8.19 -1.37
C GLY A 369 14.82 9.08 -1.71
N GLN A 370 15.88 8.98 -0.89
CA GLN A 370 17.24 9.32 -1.26
C GLN A 370 17.60 8.64 -2.60
N LEU A 371 17.33 9.32 -3.70
CA LEU A 371 18.35 9.99 -4.50
C LEU A 371 19.70 9.28 -4.49
N PHE A 372 19.79 8.21 -5.26
CA PHE A 372 20.95 7.33 -5.37
C PHE A 372 22.26 8.14 -5.49
N GLY A 373 23.23 7.89 -4.60
CA GLY A 373 24.55 8.52 -4.70
C GLY A 373 25.20 8.89 -3.38
N LYS A 374 26.25 9.72 -3.45
CA LYS A 374 26.96 10.23 -2.27
C LYS A 374 26.04 11.16 -1.47
N ARG A 375 26.21 11.15 -0.14
CA ARG A 375 25.46 12.04 0.77
C ARG A 375 25.63 13.51 0.36
N VAL A 376 24.51 14.21 0.19
CA VAL A 376 24.48 15.67 -0.04
C VAL A 376 24.50 16.38 1.32
N PRO A 377 25.35 17.40 1.54
CA PRO A 377 25.36 18.13 2.80
C PRO A 377 24.13 19.03 2.95
N GLN A 378 23.78 19.35 4.20
CA GLN A 378 22.82 20.43 4.47
C GLN A 378 23.42 21.79 4.10
N PRO A 379 22.61 22.77 3.68
CA PRO A 379 21.14 22.72 3.54
C PRO A 379 20.64 22.21 2.17
N GLN A 380 21.53 21.83 1.24
CA GLN A 380 21.15 21.44 -0.12
C GLN A 380 20.21 20.23 -0.16
N MET A 381 20.40 19.28 0.76
CA MET A 381 19.50 18.15 0.90
C MET A 381 18.08 18.58 1.32
N ARG A 382 17.95 19.45 2.33
CA ARG A 382 16.66 20.01 2.74
C ARG A 382 15.98 20.78 1.60
N TYR A 383 16.72 21.55 0.81
CA TYR A 383 16.17 22.27 -0.35
C TYR A 383 15.65 21.32 -1.44
N ALA A 384 16.34 20.20 -1.67
CA ALA A 384 15.87 19.17 -2.60
C ALA A 384 14.53 18.55 -2.14
N TYR A 385 14.38 18.31 -0.84
CA TYR A 385 13.15 17.76 -0.25
C TYR A 385 11.99 18.76 -0.33
N HIS A 386 12.24 20.05 -0.05
CA HIS A 386 11.23 21.10 -0.29
C HIS A 386 10.82 21.16 -1.76
N LEU A 387 11.78 21.19 -2.69
CA LEU A 387 11.46 21.27 -4.11
C LEU A 387 10.64 20.06 -4.58
N MET A 388 11.00 18.86 -4.14
CA MET A 388 10.29 17.65 -4.49
C MET A 388 8.86 17.66 -3.93
N LEU A 389 8.68 17.94 -2.63
CA LEU A 389 7.35 18.01 -2.00
C LEU A 389 6.47 19.07 -2.67
N ASN A 390 7.01 20.27 -2.90
CA ASN A 390 6.32 21.36 -3.57
C ASN A 390 5.89 20.97 -4.99
N SER A 391 6.76 20.29 -5.75
CA SER A 391 6.48 19.84 -7.10
C SER A 391 5.34 18.79 -7.13
N MET A 392 5.34 17.83 -6.21
CA MET A 392 4.26 16.84 -6.14
C MET A 392 2.95 17.47 -5.68
N MET A 393 2.97 18.39 -4.71
CA MET A 393 1.78 19.15 -4.29
C MET A 393 1.21 19.96 -5.46
N ALA A 394 2.07 20.59 -6.27
CA ALA A 394 1.66 21.25 -7.51
C ALA A 394 1.02 20.26 -8.51
N ALA A 395 1.50 19.03 -8.60
CA ALA A 395 0.87 18.01 -9.44
C ALA A 395 -0.40 17.36 -8.86
N GLY A 396 -0.87 17.79 -7.67
CA GLY A 396 -2.09 17.28 -7.04
C GLY A 396 -1.90 16.11 -6.07
N LEU A 397 -0.78 16.09 -5.35
CA LEU A 397 -0.52 15.14 -4.26
C LEU A 397 -1.48 15.34 -3.08
N ARG A 398 -1.95 14.24 -2.45
CA ARG A 398 -2.72 14.26 -1.18
C ARG A 398 -1.90 13.81 0.02
N SER A 399 -0.91 12.95 -0.18
CA SER A 399 0.01 12.57 0.88
C SER A 399 1.35 12.07 0.37
N ASN A 400 2.37 12.19 1.22
CA ASN A 400 3.74 11.80 0.90
C ASN A 400 4.29 10.76 1.87
N TRP A 401 4.96 9.74 1.37
CA TRP A 401 5.80 8.85 2.18
C TRP A 401 7.26 8.92 1.75
N TRP A 402 8.13 9.36 2.66
CA TRP A 402 9.58 9.33 2.48
C TRP A 402 10.14 7.93 2.77
N LEU A 403 10.23 7.11 1.72
CA LEU A 403 10.79 5.76 1.73
C LEU A 403 12.24 5.75 2.26
N ASN A 404 13.09 6.63 1.72
CA ASN A 404 14.48 6.82 2.15
C ASN A 404 14.71 8.30 2.44
N PHE A 405 15.16 8.65 3.64
CA PHE A 405 15.38 10.05 4.03
C PHE A 405 16.86 10.45 4.08
N GLY A 406 17.77 9.59 3.58
CA GLY A 406 19.15 9.90 3.21
C GLY A 406 20.04 10.65 4.21
N GLY A 407 19.78 10.48 5.50
CA GLY A 407 20.51 11.17 6.57
C GLY A 407 19.94 12.55 6.94
N MET A 408 18.70 12.86 6.55
CA MET A 408 17.88 13.92 7.13
C MET A 408 17.61 13.61 8.62
N THR A 409 17.73 14.63 9.46
CA THR A 409 17.35 14.55 10.88
C THR A 409 15.83 14.73 11.05
N ALA A 410 15.32 14.44 12.25
CA ALA A 410 13.92 14.75 12.57
C ALA A 410 13.60 16.25 12.40
N GLU A 411 14.52 17.14 12.78
CA GLU A 411 14.39 18.59 12.56
C GLU A 411 14.32 18.95 11.07
N ASP A 412 15.19 18.35 10.24
CA ASP A 412 15.18 18.58 8.80
C ASP A 412 13.85 18.14 8.16
N LEU A 413 13.32 17.00 8.58
CA LEU A 413 12.04 16.47 8.11
C LEU A 413 10.87 17.34 8.59
N THR A 414 10.87 17.77 9.86
CA THR A 414 9.85 18.70 10.37
C THR A 414 9.81 20.00 9.57
N ALA A 415 10.98 20.56 9.24
CA ALA A 415 11.08 21.77 8.42
C ALA A 415 10.43 21.61 7.02
N VAL A 416 10.40 20.40 6.47
CA VAL A 416 9.76 20.08 5.18
C VAL A 416 8.28 19.72 5.35
N ASN A 417 7.95 18.91 6.35
CA ASN A 417 6.64 18.30 6.52
C ASN A 417 5.60 19.23 7.16
N GLU A 418 5.98 20.01 8.19
CA GLU A 418 5.04 20.87 8.91
C GLU A 418 4.38 21.93 8.00
N PRO A 419 5.10 22.62 7.09
CA PRO A 419 4.49 23.54 6.14
C PRO A 419 3.45 22.85 5.25
N ALA A 420 3.75 21.63 4.79
CA ALA A 420 2.83 20.83 3.99
C ALA A 420 1.62 20.33 4.78
N GLN A 421 1.77 19.98 6.06
CA GLN A 421 0.59 19.68 6.90
C GLN A 421 -0.31 20.90 7.08
N ARG A 422 0.28 22.10 7.20
CA ARG A 422 -0.48 23.34 7.43
C ARG A 422 -1.26 23.81 6.20
N LEU A 423 -0.62 23.79 5.02
CA LEU A 423 -1.21 24.31 3.79
C LEU A 423 -1.69 23.22 2.83
N GLY A 424 -1.23 21.99 2.96
CA GLY A 424 -1.67 20.85 2.15
C GLY A 424 -3.18 20.65 2.09
N PRO A 425 -3.98 20.90 3.15
CA PRO A 425 -5.44 20.89 3.04
C PRO A 425 -5.98 21.80 1.91
N LEU A 426 -5.36 22.95 1.65
CA LEU A 426 -5.72 23.80 0.51
C LEU A 426 -5.49 23.09 -0.83
N PHE A 427 -4.35 22.41 -0.97
CA PHE A 427 -4.00 21.66 -2.19
C PHE A 427 -4.88 20.41 -2.38
N ILE A 428 -5.48 19.89 -1.32
CA ILE A 428 -6.44 18.77 -1.39
C ILE A 428 -7.76 19.23 -1.97
N GLU A 429 -8.24 20.40 -1.55
CA GLU A 429 -9.54 20.96 -1.95
C GLU A 429 -9.49 21.68 -3.30
N MET A 430 -8.32 22.16 -3.74
CA MET A 430 -8.13 22.76 -5.07
C MET A 430 -7.62 21.73 -6.07
N SER A 431 -8.04 21.74 -7.34
CA SER A 431 -7.63 20.73 -8.32
C SER A 431 -6.71 21.29 -9.42
N PRO A 432 -5.65 20.57 -9.84
CA PRO A 432 -4.89 20.92 -11.04
C PRO A 432 -5.78 20.66 -12.26
N SER A 433 -6.46 21.69 -12.73
CA SER A 433 -7.40 21.61 -13.84
C SER A 433 -7.53 22.96 -14.56
N ASP A 434 -8.34 23.02 -15.61
CA ASP A 434 -8.48 24.20 -16.49
C ASP A 434 -7.15 24.60 -17.17
N HIS A 435 -6.37 23.58 -17.53
CA HIS A 435 -5.20 23.70 -18.40
C HIS A 435 -5.65 23.75 -19.85
N ASP A 436 -5.15 24.73 -20.61
CA ASP A 436 -5.44 24.84 -22.04
C ASP A 436 -4.66 23.79 -22.88
N THR A 437 -3.64 23.16 -22.30
CA THR A 437 -2.65 22.32 -23.00
C THR A 437 -2.68 20.88 -22.48
N ALA A 438 -2.65 19.93 -23.42
CA ALA A 438 -2.38 18.52 -23.16
C ALA A 438 -1.08 18.10 -23.85
N LEU A 439 -0.34 17.18 -23.23
CA LEU A 439 0.82 16.49 -23.79
C LEU A 439 0.46 15.01 -23.94
N LEU A 440 0.66 14.45 -25.13
CA LEU A 440 0.32 13.05 -25.40
C LEU A 440 1.37 12.10 -24.80
N TRP A 441 0.90 11.14 -24.02
CA TRP A 441 1.60 9.88 -23.80
C TRP A 441 1.11 8.86 -24.85
N SER A 442 1.86 8.71 -25.96
CA SER A 442 1.53 7.71 -26.98
C SER A 442 1.93 6.31 -26.53
N PHE A 443 0.93 5.44 -26.35
CA PHE A 443 1.11 4.01 -26.12
C PHE A 443 1.69 3.33 -27.37
N THR A 444 1.22 3.74 -28.55
CA THR A 444 1.66 3.18 -29.83
C THR A 444 3.14 3.44 -30.06
N GLU A 445 3.63 4.66 -29.81
CA GLU A 445 5.04 5.03 -29.96
C GLU A 445 5.96 4.17 -29.07
N ILE A 446 5.66 4.07 -27.76
CA ILE A 446 6.48 3.27 -26.85
C ILE A 446 6.42 1.78 -27.20
N ALA A 447 5.25 1.24 -27.51
CA ALA A 447 5.09 -0.16 -27.87
C ALA A 447 5.92 -0.51 -29.11
N MET A 448 5.90 0.35 -30.12
CA MET A 448 6.62 0.11 -31.37
C MET A 448 8.14 0.26 -31.21
N ARG A 449 8.62 1.24 -30.43
CA ARG A 449 10.05 1.31 -30.06
C ARG A 449 10.51 0.05 -29.31
N LEU A 450 9.66 -0.51 -28.45
CA LEU A 450 9.96 -1.73 -27.71
C LEU A 450 9.97 -2.98 -28.62
N LYS A 451 9.19 -3.00 -29.70
CA LYS A 451 9.21 -4.09 -30.69
C LYS A 451 10.60 -4.31 -31.27
N ASP A 452 11.25 -3.23 -31.67
CA ASP A 452 12.54 -3.30 -32.35
C ASP A 452 13.65 -3.81 -31.45
N ILE A 453 13.68 -3.38 -30.18
CA ILE A 453 14.64 -3.90 -29.20
C ILE A 453 14.32 -5.37 -28.87
N THR A 454 13.04 -5.75 -28.76
CA THR A 454 12.66 -7.16 -28.56
C THR A 454 13.08 -8.04 -29.74
N ARG A 455 12.88 -7.62 -31.00
CA ARG A 455 13.39 -8.36 -32.18
C ARG A 455 14.89 -8.62 -32.10
N LYS A 456 15.67 -7.65 -31.63
CA LYS A 456 17.11 -7.79 -31.46
C LYS A 456 17.43 -8.80 -30.35
N GLU A 457 16.71 -8.78 -29.23
CA GLU A 457 16.92 -9.69 -28.09
C GLU A 457 16.65 -11.14 -28.51
N ALA A 458 15.67 -11.35 -29.40
CA ALA A 458 15.28 -12.66 -29.93
C ALA A 458 16.44 -13.46 -30.53
N THR A 459 17.48 -12.79 -31.01
CA THR A 459 18.59 -13.39 -31.76
C THR A 459 19.78 -13.83 -30.89
N LYS A 460 19.76 -13.55 -29.59
CA LYS A 460 20.91 -13.72 -28.70
C LYS A 460 20.94 -15.07 -27.99
N LYS A 461 22.06 -15.79 -28.12
CA LYS A 461 22.27 -17.15 -27.57
C LYS A 461 22.98 -17.20 -26.21
N THR A 462 23.35 -16.05 -25.63
CA THR A 462 24.29 -15.97 -24.49
C THR A 462 23.70 -15.29 -23.24
N GLY A 463 22.43 -14.91 -23.25
CA GLY A 463 21.75 -14.24 -22.13
C GLY A 463 22.24 -12.83 -21.80
N GLU A 464 23.19 -12.29 -22.58
CA GLU A 464 23.70 -10.92 -22.40
C GLU A 464 22.73 -9.90 -23.01
N GLN A 465 22.37 -8.84 -22.28
CA GLN A 465 21.48 -7.75 -22.74
C GLN A 465 22.04 -7.02 -23.98
N ILE A 466 21.19 -6.48 -24.87
CA ILE A 466 21.63 -5.70 -26.05
C ILE A 466 22.51 -4.51 -25.67
N LYS A 467 23.62 -4.41 -26.40
CA LYS A 467 24.45 -3.21 -26.46
C LYS A 467 24.06 -2.46 -27.73
N LEU A 468 23.60 -1.20 -27.61
CA LEU A 468 23.31 -0.34 -28.77
C LEU A 468 24.35 0.78 -28.86
N MET A 469 24.72 1.13 -30.10
CA MET A 469 25.48 2.35 -30.37
C MET A 469 24.54 3.55 -30.34
N VAL A 470 24.92 4.60 -29.61
CA VAL A 470 24.26 5.91 -29.67
C VAL A 470 25.06 6.77 -30.65
N ALA A 471 24.45 7.13 -31.78
CA ALA A 471 25.14 7.64 -32.97
C ALA A 471 25.84 9.01 -32.80
N ASP A 472 25.55 9.75 -31.72
CA ASP A 472 26.00 11.14 -31.53
C ASP A 472 26.76 11.39 -30.21
N MET A 473 27.44 10.38 -29.66
CA MET A 473 28.22 10.54 -28.42
C MET A 473 29.69 10.91 -28.69
N PRO A 474 30.35 11.64 -27.77
CA PRO A 474 31.79 11.91 -27.86
C PRO A 474 32.58 10.60 -27.99
N GLU A 475 33.58 10.54 -28.87
CA GLU A 475 34.37 9.35 -29.23
C GLU A 475 35.01 8.58 -28.04
N ASN A 476 34.98 9.15 -26.84
CA ASN A 476 35.64 8.63 -25.64
C ASN A 476 34.67 8.12 -24.55
N ALA A 477 33.35 8.25 -24.76
CA ALA A 477 32.34 8.05 -23.72
C ALA A 477 31.85 6.60 -23.60
N VAL A 478 32.62 5.62 -24.05
CA VAL A 478 32.09 4.26 -24.17
C VAL A 478 33.14 3.22 -23.80
N SER A 479 32.69 1.97 -23.62
CA SER A 479 33.60 0.82 -23.47
C SER A 479 34.71 0.85 -24.54
N ASP A 480 35.78 0.07 -24.39
CA ASP A 480 36.87 -0.04 -25.39
C ASP A 480 36.38 -0.34 -26.84
N LYS A 481 35.08 -0.62 -27.02
CA LYS A 481 34.37 -0.88 -28.27
C LYS A 481 33.36 0.19 -28.73
N GLY A 482 33.08 1.26 -27.97
CA GLY A 482 32.11 2.27 -28.43
C GLY A 482 30.63 2.02 -28.08
N GLU A 483 30.27 1.05 -27.21
CA GLU A 483 28.87 0.62 -26.98
C GLU A 483 28.29 0.90 -25.56
N LEU A 484 27.09 1.50 -25.46
CA LEU A 484 26.29 1.60 -24.22
C LEU A 484 25.44 0.32 -24.05
N ASP A 485 25.32 -0.19 -22.82
CA ASP A 485 24.43 -1.30 -22.49
C ASP A 485 22.98 -0.78 -22.46
N ILE A 486 22.24 -0.93 -23.56
CA ILE A 486 20.88 -0.38 -23.76
C ILE A 486 19.91 -1.54 -23.91
N ASN A 487 19.13 -1.77 -22.87
CA ASN A 487 18.08 -2.79 -22.82
C ASN A 487 16.68 -2.19 -23.06
N ALA A 488 15.64 -3.03 -22.99
CA ALA A 488 14.24 -2.59 -23.14
C ALA A 488 13.82 -1.49 -22.14
N TYR A 489 14.30 -1.53 -20.89
CA TYR A 489 14.02 -0.47 -19.91
C TYR A 489 14.63 0.86 -20.33
N SER A 490 15.80 0.83 -20.96
CA SER A 490 16.47 2.03 -21.45
C SER A 490 15.68 2.70 -22.57
N VAL A 491 15.05 1.92 -23.45
CA VAL A 491 14.15 2.42 -24.52
C VAL A 491 12.91 3.08 -23.93
N GLY A 492 12.22 2.41 -23.00
CA GLY A 492 11.06 2.98 -22.30
C GLY A 492 11.42 4.24 -21.51
N THR A 493 12.55 4.21 -20.80
CA THR A 493 13.10 5.37 -20.06
C THR A 493 13.40 6.53 -20.99
N ASN A 494 13.93 6.29 -22.19
CA ASN A 494 14.25 7.36 -23.13
C ASN A 494 13.00 8.09 -23.63
N TYR A 495 11.95 7.36 -24.03
CA TYR A 495 10.69 7.98 -24.45
C TYR A 495 9.98 8.66 -23.27
N LYS A 496 9.94 8.04 -22.09
CA LYS A 496 9.50 8.71 -20.84
C LYS A 496 10.25 10.04 -20.64
N SER A 497 11.57 10.04 -20.76
CA SER A 497 12.40 11.23 -20.57
C SER A 497 12.07 12.32 -21.59
N GLN A 498 11.77 11.98 -22.85
CA GLN A 498 11.30 12.94 -23.86
C GLN A 498 10.03 13.64 -23.39
N VAL A 499 9.04 12.86 -22.94
CA VAL A 499 7.74 13.38 -22.45
C VAL A 499 7.94 14.25 -21.21
N LEU A 500 8.76 13.81 -20.26
CA LEU A 500 9.04 14.57 -19.05
C LEU A 500 9.81 15.87 -19.32
N ASN A 501 10.75 15.89 -20.27
CA ASN A 501 11.47 17.10 -20.64
C ASN A 501 10.55 18.09 -21.37
N MET A 502 9.67 17.61 -22.26
CA MET A 502 8.68 18.47 -22.92
C MET A 502 7.69 19.06 -21.91
N HIS A 503 7.19 18.23 -20.99
CA HIS A 503 6.30 18.70 -19.91
C HIS A 503 6.94 19.82 -19.10
N GLN A 504 8.20 19.63 -18.71
CA GLN A 504 8.96 20.66 -17.99
C GLN A 504 9.21 21.91 -18.82
N ALA A 505 9.47 21.78 -20.12
CA ALA A 505 9.67 22.92 -21.00
C ALA A 505 8.37 23.75 -21.13
N LEU A 506 7.22 23.09 -21.30
CA LEU A 506 5.89 23.72 -21.28
C LEU A 506 5.62 24.42 -19.95
N ASN A 507 5.92 23.73 -18.84
CA ASN A 507 5.79 24.25 -17.48
C ASN A 507 6.61 25.54 -17.27
N ARG A 508 7.88 25.54 -17.71
CA ARG A 508 8.80 26.70 -17.66
C ARG A 508 8.44 27.79 -18.67
N ALA A 509 7.80 27.44 -19.77
CA ALA A 509 7.26 28.36 -20.76
C ALA A 509 6.01 29.11 -20.26
N GLY A 510 5.43 28.69 -19.13
CA GLY A 510 4.24 29.27 -18.53
C GLY A 510 2.95 28.53 -18.90
N TYR A 511 3.02 27.41 -19.61
CA TYR A 511 1.87 26.62 -20.08
C TYR A 511 1.82 25.29 -19.33
N PRO A 512 1.24 25.24 -18.11
CA PRO A 512 1.04 23.97 -17.44
C PRO A 512 0.17 23.06 -18.31
N ALA A 513 0.54 21.80 -18.37
CA ALA A 513 -0.07 20.83 -19.26
C ALA A 513 -0.42 19.55 -18.50
N HIS A 514 -1.59 19.00 -18.83
CA HIS A 514 -1.94 17.64 -18.48
C HIS A 514 -1.20 16.67 -19.40
N ILE A 515 -0.72 15.55 -18.86
CA ILE A 515 -0.32 14.41 -19.70
C ILE A 515 -1.56 13.55 -19.91
N VAL A 516 -1.88 13.22 -21.15
CA VAL A 516 -3.07 12.42 -21.51
C VAL A 516 -2.65 11.12 -22.16
N HIS A 517 -3.25 10.01 -21.73
CA HIS A 517 -3.01 8.70 -22.33
C HIS A 517 -3.71 8.58 -23.69
N GLU A 518 -3.03 8.03 -24.70
CA GLU A 518 -3.53 7.81 -26.07
C GLU A 518 -4.96 7.24 -26.13
N ARG A 519 -5.25 6.20 -25.33
CA ARG A 519 -6.57 5.54 -25.27
C ARG A 519 -7.73 6.44 -24.79
N LEU A 520 -7.46 7.63 -24.25
CA LEU A 520 -8.51 8.61 -23.90
C LEU A 520 -8.92 9.48 -25.10
N LEU A 521 -8.11 9.56 -26.15
CA LEU A 521 -8.37 10.43 -27.29
C LEU A 521 -9.70 10.05 -27.98
N PRO A 522 -9.94 8.78 -28.36
CA PRO A 522 -11.23 8.34 -28.90
C PRO A 522 -12.43 8.53 -27.94
N GLN A 523 -12.17 8.69 -26.64
CA GLN A 523 -13.19 8.93 -25.62
C GLN A 523 -13.57 10.42 -25.48
N GLY A 524 -12.99 11.28 -26.32
CA GLY A 524 -13.33 12.71 -26.39
C GLY A 524 -12.66 13.57 -25.32
N ILE A 525 -11.55 13.13 -24.74
CA ILE A 525 -10.82 13.90 -23.71
C ILE A 525 -10.31 15.26 -24.25
N LEU A 526 -10.05 15.35 -25.55
CA LEU A 526 -9.48 16.53 -26.21
C LEU A 526 -10.41 17.76 -26.17
N LYS A 527 -11.72 17.58 -25.93
CA LYS A 527 -12.69 18.69 -25.79
C LYS A 527 -12.37 19.66 -24.65
N ASN A 528 -11.51 19.24 -23.71
CA ASN A 528 -11.11 20.02 -22.54
C ASN A 528 -9.88 20.91 -22.81
N TYR A 529 -9.26 20.82 -23.99
CA TYR A 529 -8.01 21.50 -24.29
C TYR A 529 -8.13 22.38 -25.55
N LYS A 530 -7.20 23.32 -25.70
CA LYS A 530 -7.01 24.14 -26.91
C LYS A 530 -5.79 23.70 -27.71
N THR A 531 -4.84 23.03 -27.06
CA THR A 531 -3.60 22.57 -27.68
C THR A 531 -3.28 21.14 -27.25
N LEU A 532 -2.94 20.30 -28.22
CA LEU A 532 -2.36 18.98 -28.01
C LEU A 532 -0.91 19.01 -28.50
N VAL A 533 0.02 18.69 -27.61
CA VAL A 533 1.45 18.56 -27.91
C VAL A 533 1.75 17.08 -28.12
N ILE A 534 2.36 16.73 -29.23
CA ILE A 534 2.80 15.38 -29.59
C ILE A 534 4.32 15.45 -29.80
N ILE A 535 5.07 14.49 -29.27
CA ILE A 535 6.53 14.50 -29.39
C ILE A 535 7.06 13.14 -29.81
N GLY A 536 8.09 13.16 -30.65
CA GLY A 536 8.78 11.96 -31.11
C GLY A 536 7.86 10.89 -31.67
N GLN A 537 6.72 11.25 -32.26
CA GLN A 537 5.82 10.27 -32.87
C GLN A 537 6.40 9.84 -34.21
N THR A 538 6.84 8.59 -34.31
CA THR A 538 7.50 8.03 -35.49
C THR A 538 6.73 6.89 -36.16
N PHE A 539 5.71 6.37 -35.47
CA PHE A 539 4.82 5.33 -35.99
C PHE A 539 3.39 5.85 -36.13
N ASP A 540 2.68 5.42 -37.17
CA ASP A 540 1.27 5.79 -37.38
C ASP A 540 0.40 5.36 -36.18
N MET A 541 -0.55 6.21 -35.81
CA MET A 541 -1.49 5.91 -34.73
C MET A 541 -2.65 5.02 -35.22
N PRO A 542 -3.33 4.29 -34.32
CA PRO A 542 -4.57 3.60 -34.66
C PRO A 542 -5.63 4.53 -35.26
N ASP A 543 -6.46 4.01 -36.17
CA ASP A 543 -7.44 4.79 -36.93
C ASP A 543 -8.39 5.63 -36.05
N ASP A 544 -8.85 5.09 -34.92
CA ASP A 544 -9.75 5.77 -33.99
C ASP A 544 -9.06 6.90 -33.22
N VAL A 545 -7.76 6.75 -32.93
CA VAL A 545 -6.94 7.80 -32.30
C VAL A 545 -6.69 8.92 -33.31
N GLN A 546 -6.34 8.58 -34.55
CA GLN A 546 -6.15 9.57 -35.61
C GLN A 546 -7.46 10.33 -35.89
N GLU A 547 -8.60 9.63 -35.97
CA GLU A 547 -9.91 10.25 -36.13
C GLU A 547 -10.20 11.26 -35.01
N ALA A 548 -9.89 10.91 -33.76
CA ALA A 548 -10.07 11.82 -32.62
C ALA A 548 -9.19 13.08 -32.71
N ILE A 549 -7.95 12.94 -33.19
CA ILE A 549 -7.04 14.07 -33.44
C ILE A 549 -7.58 14.96 -34.56
N ASP A 550 -8.03 14.37 -35.67
CA ASP A 550 -8.60 15.10 -36.80
C ASP A 550 -9.86 15.88 -36.39
N GLN A 551 -10.75 15.26 -35.60
CA GLN A 551 -11.92 15.91 -35.04
C GLN A 551 -11.56 17.09 -34.12
N PHE A 552 -10.50 16.95 -33.31
CA PHE A 552 -10.00 18.03 -32.46
C PHE A 552 -9.50 19.23 -33.29
N VAL A 553 -8.72 18.98 -34.34
CA VAL A 553 -8.24 20.03 -35.26
C VAL A 553 -9.40 20.69 -36.01
N ALA A 554 -10.35 19.90 -36.52
CA ALA A 554 -11.56 20.40 -37.17
C ALA A 554 -12.42 21.26 -36.21
N GLY A 555 -12.41 20.95 -34.92
CA GLY A 555 -13.04 21.73 -33.84
C GLY A 555 -12.30 23.03 -33.47
N GLY A 556 -11.18 23.35 -34.12
CA GLY A 556 -10.37 24.54 -33.86
C GLY A 556 -9.21 24.32 -32.88
N GLY A 557 -9.00 23.08 -32.43
CA GLY A 557 -7.81 22.68 -31.68
C GLY A 557 -6.53 22.88 -32.48
N LYS A 558 -5.40 23.03 -31.77
CA LYS A 558 -4.07 23.16 -32.39
C LYS A 558 -3.14 22.04 -31.97
N LEU A 559 -2.41 21.50 -32.94
CA LEU A 559 -1.34 20.54 -32.72
C LEU A 559 0.00 21.26 -32.64
N VAL A 560 0.83 20.86 -31.70
CA VAL A 560 2.24 21.23 -31.64
C VAL A 560 3.05 19.94 -31.71
N VAL A 561 4.02 19.87 -32.61
CA VAL A 561 4.93 18.74 -32.77
C VAL A 561 6.38 19.18 -32.60
N ASP A 562 7.25 18.30 -32.15
CA ASP A 562 8.69 18.55 -32.11
C ASP A 562 9.39 18.15 -33.42
N ASP A 563 10.67 18.51 -33.56
CA ASP A 563 11.45 18.21 -34.79
C ASP A 563 11.72 16.69 -34.97
N THR A 564 11.46 15.89 -33.94
CA THR A 564 11.72 14.44 -33.93
C THR A 564 10.49 13.61 -34.35
N THR A 565 9.33 14.26 -34.49
CA THR A 565 8.09 13.64 -34.99
C THR A 565 8.16 13.47 -36.51
N THR A 566 7.99 12.24 -37.00
CA THR A 566 8.01 11.93 -38.44
C THR A 566 6.63 11.62 -39.02
N VAL A 567 5.63 11.35 -38.17
CA VAL A 567 4.23 11.25 -38.60
C VAL A 567 3.74 12.63 -39.03
N GLU A 568 3.12 12.72 -40.21
CA GLU A 568 2.61 13.98 -40.73
C GLU A 568 1.27 14.34 -40.08
N PHE A 569 1.24 15.48 -39.41
CA PHE A 569 0.01 16.08 -38.88
C PHE A 569 -0.28 17.39 -39.64
N PRO A 570 -1.30 17.44 -40.53
CA PRO A 570 -1.63 18.64 -41.27
C PRO A 570 -1.86 19.85 -40.36
N ASP A 571 -1.33 21.00 -40.75
CA ASP A 571 -1.45 22.28 -40.03
C ASP A 571 -0.88 22.30 -38.59
N ALA A 572 -0.07 21.30 -38.21
CA ALA A 572 0.64 21.30 -36.93
C ALA A 572 1.70 22.40 -36.86
N VAL A 573 1.85 23.01 -35.68
CA VAL A 573 2.94 23.95 -35.40
C VAL A 573 4.16 23.16 -34.97
N THR A 574 5.23 23.22 -35.76
CA THR A 574 6.51 22.61 -35.35
C THR A 574 7.24 23.52 -34.34
N ALA A 575 7.50 22.99 -33.15
CA ALA A 575 8.46 23.53 -32.22
C ALA A 575 9.86 23.03 -32.61
N GLN A 576 10.81 23.96 -32.78
CA GLN A 576 12.20 23.64 -33.11
C GLN A 576 12.96 23.06 -31.90
N ALA A 577 12.36 22.06 -31.26
CA ALA A 577 12.84 21.41 -30.05
C ALA A 577 13.32 20.01 -30.42
N ASP A 578 14.59 19.72 -30.13
CA ASP A 578 15.16 18.37 -30.26
C ASP A 578 15.36 17.77 -28.86
N LEU A 579 14.46 16.86 -28.50
CA LEU A 579 14.56 16.06 -27.28
C LEU A 579 15.00 14.62 -27.56
N LYS A 580 15.43 14.31 -28.79
CA LYS A 580 15.86 12.96 -29.16
C LYS A 580 16.95 12.48 -28.22
N ASP A 581 16.83 11.23 -27.78
CA ASP A 581 17.82 10.54 -26.95
C ASP A 581 18.18 11.23 -25.61
N ALA A 582 17.33 12.14 -25.12
CA ALA A 582 17.54 12.85 -23.86
C ALA A 582 17.80 11.89 -22.68
N GLY A 583 17.09 10.76 -22.61
CA GLY A 583 17.30 9.76 -21.55
C GLY A 583 18.65 9.04 -21.64
N TYR A 584 19.13 8.74 -22.86
CA TYR A 584 20.42 8.07 -23.06
C TYR A 584 21.61 8.97 -22.71
N ARG A 585 21.56 10.25 -23.14
CA ARG A 585 22.63 11.23 -22.86
C ARG A 585 22.85 11.43 -21.37
N TRP A 586 21.76 11.37 -20.61
CA TRP A 586 21.81 11.44 -19.16
C TRP A 586 22.39 10.16 -18.51
N ASN A 587 21.84 8.99 -18.84
CA ASN A 587 22.29 7.71 -18.28
C ASN A 587 23.79 7.48 -18.46
N LEU A 588 24.34 7.97 -19.57
CA LEU A 588 25.78 7.93 -19.82
C LEU A 588 26.60 8.58 -18.70
N GLY A 589 26.20 9.75 -18.20
CA GLY A 589 26.91 10.46 -17.13
C GLY A 589 26.99 9.68 -15.81
N PHE A 590 26.05 8.75 -15.58
CA PHE A 590 26.03 7.86 -14.42
C PHE A 590 26.88 6.61 -14.60
N VAL A 591 26.99 6.10 -15.83
CA VAL A 591 27.73 4.87 -16.13
C VAL A 591 29.23 5.14 -16.32
N LEU A 592 29.60 6.34 -16.78
CA LEU A 592 30.99 6.72 -16.94
C LEU A 592 31.72 6.79 -15.60
N LYS A 593 32.92 6.19 -15.56
CA LYS A 593 33.83 6.26 -14.41
C LYS A 593 34.56 7.60 -14.38
N GLU A 594 34.96 8.02 -13.18
CA GLU A 594 35.66 9.29 -12.94
C GLU A 594 36.94 9.45 -13.80
N ASP A 595 37.65 8.36 -14.08
CA ASP A 595 38.88 8.33 -14.90
C ASP A 595 38.63 8.49 -16.41
N GLN A 596 37.37 8.40 -16.86
CA GLN A 596 36.97 8.67 -18.24
C GLN A 596 36.70 10.17 -18.49
N PHE A 597 36.79 11.01 -17.46
CA PHE A 597 36.69 12.47 -17.57
C PHE A 597 38.06 13.12 -17.40
N LYS A 598 38.20 14.36 -17.93
CA LYS A 598 39.45 15.13 -17.80
C LYS A 598 39.77 15.48 -16.35
N THR A 599 38.74 15.76 -15.57
CA THR A 599 38.86 16.23 -14.19
C THR A 599 37.74 15.63 -13.32
N LYS A 600 37.93 15.59 -12.00
CA LYS A 600 36.88 15.14 -11.06
C LYS A 600 35.68 16.07 -11.09
N ARG A 601 35.94 17.37 -11.30
CA ARG A 601 34.91 18.39 -11.47
C ARG A 601 34.01 18.05 -12.65
N ASP A 602 34.59 17.74 -13.81
CA ASP A 602 33.82 17.43 -15.03
C ASP A 602 33.03 16.13 -14.87
N ALA A 603 33.60 15.10 -14.22
CA ALA A 603 32.89 13.87 -13.89
C ALA A 603 31.65 14.14 -13.03
N SER A 604 31.82 14.93 -11.96
CA SER A 604 30.70 15.27 -11.07
C SER A 604 29.67 16.20 -11.71
N TYR A 605 30.06 17.07 -12.66
CA TYR A 605 29.15 17.97 -13.37
C TYR A 605 28.08 17.19 -14.14
N ALA A 606 28.47 16.12 -14.83
CA ALA A 606 27.57 15.24 -15.58
C ALA A 606 26.54 14.52 -14.68
N GLN A 607 26.78 14.47 -13.38
CA GLN A 607 25.90 13.88 -12.37
C GLN A 607 25.05 14.94 -11.64
N THR A 608 25.18 16.23 -11.96
CA THR A 608 24.38 17.29 -11.32
C THR A 608 22.98 17.37 -11.91
N ASN A 609 22.00 17.71 -11.07
CA ASN A 609 20.67 18.08 -11.52
C ASN A 609 20.69 19.28 -12.49
N HIS A 610 21.70 20.15 -12.39
CA HIS A 610 21.89 21.27 -13.31
C HIS A 610 22.07 20.79 -14.74
N PHE A 611 22.93 19.78 -14.95
CA PHE A 611 23.18 19.17 -16.24
C PHE A 611 21.96 18.41 -16.75
N MET A 612 21.35 17.57 -15.90
CA MET A 612 20.15 16.78 -16.24
C MET A 612 19.00 17.66 -16.76
N ASP A 613 18.79 18.80 -16.12
CA ASP A 613 17.70 19.73 -16.41
C ASP A 613 18.00 20.63 -17.64
N SER A 614 19.21 20.58 -18.20
CA SER A 614 19.60 21.44 -19.33
C SER A 614 18.81 21.15 -20.62
N PHE A 615 18.42 19.90 -20.86
CA PHE A 615 17.64 19.51 -22.04
C PHE A 615 16.29 20.24 -22.10
N ALA A 616 15.52 20.19 -21.01
CA ALA A 616 14.26 20.93 -20.90
C ALA A 616 14.48 22.46 -20.96
N ARG A 617 15.50 23.00 -20.27
CA ARG A 617 15.76 24.45 -20.26
C ARG A 617 16.11 25.02 -21.63
N ASN A 618 16.89 24.27 -22.41
CA ASN A 618 17.40 24.75 -23.69
C ASN A 618 16.30 24.91 -24.74
N VAL A 619 15.21 24.14 -24.65
CA VAL A 619 14.09 24.20 -25.61
C VAL A 619 12.95 25.15 -25.20
N VAL A 620 13.03 25.78 -24.02
CA VAL A 620 11.98 26.70 -23.54
C VAL A 620 11.70 27.86 -24.51
N PRO A 621 12.70 28.53 -25.11
CA PRO A 621 12.44 29.61 -26.07
C PRO A 621 11.62 29.16 -27.28
N GLU A 622 11.97 28.01 -27.87
CA GLU A 622 11.32 27.43 -29.04
C GLU A 622 9.90 26.99 -28.70
N ILE A 623 9.69 26.44 -27.50
CA ILE A 623 8.35 26.11 -26.99
C ILE A 623 7.51 27.37 -26.75
N LYS A 624 8.08 28.45 -26.21
CA LYS A 624 7.36 29.73 -26.07
C LYS A 624 6.92 30.26 -27.43
N GLU A 625 7.77 30.17 -28.45
CA GLU A 625 7.44 30.61 -29.81
C GLU A 625 6.33 29.74 -30.44
N ALA A 626 6.43 28.42 -30.33
CA ALA A 626 5.41 27.50 -30.84
C ALA A 626 4.06 27.71 -30.15
N MET A 627 4.06 27.76 -28.81
CA MET A 627 2.83 27.95 -28.04
C MET A 627 2.16 29.31 -28.30
N ALA A 628 2.93 30.36 -28.61
CA ALA A 628 2.39 31.67 -29.00
C ALA A 628 1.58 31.64 -30.31
N LYS A 629 1.74 30.60 -31.14
CA LYS A 629 0.97 30.37 -32.38
C LYS A 629 -0.33 29.58 -32.11
N THR A 630 -0.61 29.23 -30.86
CA THR A 630 -1.80 28.46 -30.45
C THR A 630 -2.85 29.34 -29.77
N GLY A 631 -4.00 28.75 -29.41
CA GLY A 631 -5.04 29.41 -28.60
C GLY A 631 -4.80 29.36 -27.08
N SER A 632 -3.78 28.65 -26.62
CA SER A 632 -3.47 28.48 -25.19
C SER A 632 -2.88 29.75 -24.59
N GLN A 633 -3.19 30.04 -23.32
CA GLN A 633 -2.63 31.21 -22.62
C GLN A 633 -1.71 30.78 -21.48
N PRO A 634 -0.53 31.41 -21.33
CA PRO A 634 0.37 31.07 -20.24
C PRO A 634 -0.15 31.63 -18.92
N VAL A 635 -0.05 30.86 -17.84
CA VAL A 635 -0.41 31.21 -16.46
C VAL A 635 0.54 32.26 -15.89
N ILE A 636 1.82 32.16 -16.21
CA ILE A 636 2.83 33.18 -15.92
C ILE A 636 3.62 33.53 -17.18
N ARG A 637 4.06 34.78 -17.28
CA ARG A 637 5.11 35.19 -18.23
C ARG A 637 6.35 35.57 -17.45
N ALA A 638 7.47 34.94 -17.76
CA ALA A 638 8.75 35.24 -17.14
C ALA A 638 9.87 35.12 -18.19
N ASP A 639 10.84 36.02 -18.11
CA ASP A 639 12.03 36.02 -18.98
C ASP A 639 13.13 35.13 -18.38
N THR A 640 12.74 33.93 -17.98
CA THR A 640 13.61 32.93 -17.39
C THR A 640 13.19 31.55 -17.85
N THR A 641 14.12 30.61 -17.73
CA THR A 641 13.85 29.20 -17.87
C THR A 641 13.84 28.51 -16.50
N TRP A 642 14.15 29.17 -15.39
CA TRP A 642 14.38 28.55 -14.07
C TRP A 642 13.14 28.30 -13.21
N LEU A 643 12.00 28.91 -13.57
CA LEU A 643 10.77 28.81 -12.80
C LEU A 643 9.82 27.79 -13.43
N GLY A 644 9.25 26.92 -12.60
CA GLY A 644 8.08 26.13 -12.96
C GLY A 644 6.79 26.86 -12.57
N CYS A 645 5.68 26.53 -13.21
CA CYS A 645 4.38 27.07 -12.86
C CYS A 645 3.26 26.05 -12.92
N GLU A 646 2.23 26.23 -12.10
CA GLU A 646 1.08 25.35 -12.10
C GLU A 646 -0.17 26.14 -11.70
N ARG A 647 -1.36 25.66 -12.08
CA ARG A 647 -2.62 26.34 -11.80
C ARG A 647 -3.66 25.38 -11.29
N HIS A 648 -4.24 25.69 -10.14
CA HIS A 648 -5.36 24.95 -9.57
C HIS A 648 -6.60 25.81 -9.48
N VAL A 649 -7.78 25.19 -9.56
CA VAL A 649 -9.07 25.87 -9.43
C VAL A 649 -10.00 25.08 -8.51
N ALA A 650 -10.87 25.78 -7.78
CA ALA A 650 -11.99 25.21 -7.04
C ALA A 650 -12.97 26.32 -6.63
N GLY A 651 -14.27 26.06 -6.79
CA GLY A 651 -15.31 27.05 -6.53
C GLY A 651 -15.14 28.29 -7.40
N GLU A 652 -15.18 29.47 -6.77
CA GLU A 652 -14.88 30.75 -7.41
C GLU A 652 -13.38 31.08 -7.40
N GLY A 653 -12.53 30.30 -6.70
CA GLY A 653 -11.13 30.61 -6.46
C GLY A 653 -10.16 29.91 -7.41
N GLU A 654 -8.96 30.48 -7.53
CA GLU A 654 -7.83 29.87 -8.24
C GLU A 654 -6.53 30.04 -7.46
N MET A 655 -5.56 29.18 -7.75
CA MET A 655 -4.25 29.18 -7.13
C MET A 655 -3.20 29.08 -8.22
N HIS A 656 -2.30 30.05 -8.29
CA HIS A 656 -1.17 30.04 -9.21
C HIS A 656 0.08 29.71 -8.40
N LEU A 657 0.79 28.67 -8.83
CA LEU A 657 1.99 28.16 -8.17
C LEU A 657 3.20 28.56 -8.99
N VAL A 658 4.25 29.08 -8.36
CA VAL A 658 5.52 29.40 -9.01
C VAL A 658 6.66 28.80 -8.21
N ILE A 659 7.40 27.87 -8.84
CA ILE A 659 8.37 27.00 -8.17
C ILE A 659 9.79 27.38 -8.61
N ASN A 660 10.68 27.64 -7.65
CA ASN A 660 12.08 27.94 -7.91
C ASN A 660 12.93 26.67 -8.08
N ALA A 661 13.33 26.36 -9.31
CA ALA A 661 14.26 25.28 -9.63
C ALA A 661 15.68 25.78 -10.01
N HIS A 662 16.00 27.03 -9.66
CA HIS A 662 17.31 27.63 -9.93
C HIS A 662 18.44 26.90 -9.19
N GLU A 663 19.53 26.62 -9.91
CA GLU A 663 20.78 26.16 -9.31
C GLU A 663 21.93 27.03 -9.78
N GLN A 664 22.85 27.27 -8.86
CA GLN A 664 24.09 27.97 -9.13
C GLN A 664 25.25 27.06 -8.77
N LEU A 665 25.95 26.55 -9.79
CA LEU A 665 27.14 25.74 -9.59
C LEU A 665 28.29 26.62 -9.03
N PRO A 666 28.93 26.22 -7.92
CA PRO A 666 30.06 26.97 -7.37
C PRO A 666 31.29 26.87 -8.30
N THR A 667 32.21 27.84 -8.24
CA THR A 667 33.50 27.66 -8.90
C THR A 667 34.36 26.67 -8.11
N LEU A 668 34.73 25.55 -8.75
CA LEU A 668 35.51 24.47 -8.13
C LEU A 668 36.86 24.26 -8.84
N ALA A 669 37.87 23.83 -8.09
CA ALA A 669 39.13 23.31 -8.63
C ALA A 669 38.89 21.99 -9.39
N ASP A 670 39.80 21.61 -10.28
CA ASP A 670 39.66 20.43 -11.15
C ASP A 670 39.58 19.10 -10.36
N ASP A 671 40.16 19.05 -9.16
CA ASP A 671 40.16 17.89 -8.25
C ASP A 671 38.99 17.88 -7.24
N ALA A 672 38.14 18.91 -7.24
CA ALA A 672 36.93 18.97 -6.43
C ALA A 672 35.71 18.41 -7.17
N GLN A 673 34.62 18.14 -6.44
CA GLN A 673 33.38 17.58 -6.99
C GLN A 673 32.18 18.47 -6.68
N TYR A 674 31.29 18.64 -7.66
CA TYR A 674 29.95 19.18 -7.43
C TYR A 674 29.11 18.20 -6.60
N TYR A 675 28.20 18.72 -5.80
CA TYR A 675 27.09 17.93 -5.28
C TYR A 675 26.04 17.75 -6.38
N ILE A 676 25.23 16.69 -6.28
CA ILE A 676 24.12 16.48 -7.22
C ILE A 676 23.11 17.65 -7.19
N TYR A 677 22.94 18.30 -6.02
CA TYR A 677 22.08 19.47 -5.82
C TYR A 677 22.86 20.73 -5.43
N ASN A 678 22.55 21.85 -6.09
CA ASN A 678 23.19 23.16 -5.91
C ASN A 678 22.14 24.29 -5.94
N TYR A 679 20.99 24.07 -5.30
CA TYR A 679 19.87 25.02 -5.29
C TYR A 679 20.30 26.34 -4.67
N ALA A 680 19.88 27.42 -5.32
CA ALA A 680 20.29 28.77 -4.96
C ALA A 680 19.08 29.73 -4.95
N PRO A 681 19.17 30.84 -4.21
CA PRO A 681 18.16 31.89 -4.29
C PRO A 681 18.04 32.40 -5.74
N TYR A 682 16.87 32.93 -6.07
CA TYR A 682 16.63 33.45 -7.40
C TYR A 682 15.77 34.71 -7.36
N GLU A 683 16.14 35.72 -8.13
CA GLU A 683 15.35 36.95 -8.30
C GLU A 683 15.03 37.11 -9.78
N THR A 684 13.76 37.32 -10.10
CA THR A 684 13.34 37.56 -11.48
C THR A 684 12.03 38.36 -11.53
N THR A 685 11.73 38.91 -12.70
CA THR A 685 10.46 39.57 -12.95
C THR A 685 9.50 38.59 -13.61
N VAL A 686 8.31 38.44 -13.01
CA VAL A 686 7.22 37.63 -13.54
C VAL A 686 5.97 38.47 -13.71
N ARG A 687 5.11 38.10 -14.64
CA ARG A 687 3.76 38.63 -14.76
C ARG A 687 2.78 37.48 -14.56
N LEU A 688 1.91 37.57 -13.56
CA LEU A 688 0.78 36.65 -13.44
C LEU A 688 -0.21 37.01 -14.54
N ASN A 689 -0.66 36.03 -15.29
CA ASN A 689 -1.69 36.20 -16.31
C ASN A 689 -2.98 35.51 -15.86
N ARG A 690 -4.04 35.64 -16.67
CA ARG A 690 -5.35 35.02 -16.43
C ARG A 690 -6.05 35.48 -15.14
N ILE A 691 -5.51 36.46 -14.41
CA ILE A 691 -6.19 37.04 -13.25
C ILE A 691 -7.28 37.99 -13.73
N ALA A 692 -8.54 37.61 -13.52
CA ALA A 692 -9.68 38.45 -13.89
C ALA A 692 -9.67 39.81 -13.15
N PRO A 693 -10.19 40.90 -13.76
CA PRO A 693 -10.32 42.18 -13.07
C PRO A 693 -11.15 42.07 -11.78
N GLY A 694 -10.77 42.83 -10.75
CA GLY A 694 -11.47 42.88 -9.45
C GLY A 694 -11.11 41.78 -8.45
N ARG A 695 -10.33 40.78 -8.88
CA ARG A 695 -9.81 39.70 -8.03
C ARG A 695 -8.78 40.24 -7.03
N VAL A 696 -8.71 39.64 -5.85
CA VAL A 696 -7.69 39.90 -4.83
C VAL A 696 -6.71 38.73 -4.82
N VAL A 697 -5.41 39.02 -4.77
CA VAL A 697 -4.36 38.00 -4.80
C VAL A 697 -3.52 38.09 -3.53
N TYR A 698 -3.29 36.95 -2.89
CA TYR A 698 -2.41 36.79 -1.74
C TYR A 698 -1.21 35.94 -2.14
N ALA A 699 0.00 36.47 -1.95
CA ALA A 699 1.24 35.70 -2.08
C ALA A 699 1.58 35.08 -0.72
N ILE A 700 1.60 33.75 -0.67
CA ILE A 700 2.06 32.94 0.46
C ILE A 700 3.49 32.48 0.13
N GLU A 701 4.44 32.81 0.99
CA GLU A 701 5.88 32.82 0.70
C GLU A 701 6.72 32.25 1.84
N GLY A 702 7.98 31.92 1.51
CA GLY A 702 8.95 31.29 2.41
C GLY A 702 8.90 29.77 2.28
N LEU A 703 9.99 29.09 2.66
CA LEU A 703 10.04 27.62 2.70
C LEU A 703 9.04 27.03 3.69
N ASP A 704 8.66 27.80 4.71
CA ASP A 704 7.65 27.44 5.68
C ASP A 704 6.25 27.98 5.33
N TRP A 705 6.09 28.81 4.30
CA TRP A 705 4.84 29.49 3.97
C TRP A 705 4.21 30.30 5.12
N SER A 706 5.03 30.86 6.01
CA SER A 706 4.53 31.69 7.11
C SER A 706 4.27 33.14 6.71
N ARG A 707 4.88 33.62 5.63
CA ARG A 707 4.73 35.00 5.15
C ARG A 707 3.58 35.10 4.16
N VAL A 708 2.59 35.95 4.45
CA VAL A 708 1.51 36.25 3.50
C VAL A 708 1.43 37.74 3.22
N THR A 709 1.39 38.12 1.94
CA THR A 709 1.28 39.51 1.51
C THR A 709 0.24 39.67 0.39
N PRO A 710 -0.61 40.72 0.42
CA PRO A 710 -1.48 41.03 -0.71
C PRO A 710 -0.66 41.56 -1.89
N VAL A 711 -0.97 41.12 -3.11
CA VAL A 711 -0.28 41.52 -4.33
C VAL A 711 -1.04 42.68 -5.00
N ALA A 712 -0.41 43.85 -5.08
CA ALA A 712 -0.94 44.99 -5.81
C ALA A 712 -0.68 44.83 -7.32
N GLY A 713 -1.71 45.09 -8.14
CA GLY A 713 -1.59 44.98 -9.59
C GLY A 713 -1.11 43.59 -10.05
N PRO A 714 -1.83 42.49 -9.74
CA PRO A 714 -1.32 41.13 -9.98
C PRO A 714 -1.02 40.83 -11.46
N ASN A 715 -1.68 41.55 -12.38
CA ASN A 715 -1.44 41.47 -13.83
C ASN A 715 -0.28 42.36 -14.32
N GLU A 716 0.36 43.15 -13.44
CA GLU A 716 1.55 43.94 -13.74
C GLU A 716 2.82 43.12 -13.47
N PRO A 717 3.96 43.46 -14.10
CA PRO A 717 5.23 42.81 -13.78
C PRO A 717 5.60 42.96 -12.29
N GLN A 718 5.93 41.84 -11.64
CA GLN A 718 6.32 41.74 -10.24
C GLN A 718 7.75 41.21 -10.15
N THR A 719 8.62 41.89 -9.40
CA THR A 719 9.93 41.34 -9.04
C THR A 719 9.78 40.42 -7.84
N LEU A 720 10.02 39.13 -8.04
CA LEU A 720 9.91 38.10 -7.02
C LEU A 720 11.29 37.62 -6.60
N ARG A 721 11.46 37.38 -5.29
CA ARG A 721 12.63 36.75 -4.68
C ARG A 721 12.27 35.39 -4.13
N PHE A 722 13.01 34.38 -4.53
CA PHE A 722 12.82 33.00 -4.11
C PHE A 722 14.00 32.51 -3.28
N GLU A 723 13.72 31.83 -2.18
CA GLU A 723 14.68 30.97 -1.49
C GLU A 723 14.93 29.67 -2.30
N PRO A 724 16.04 28.94 -2.05
CA PRO A 724 16.33 27.69 -2.73
C PRO A 724 15.22 26.64 -2.54
N GLY A 725 14.59 26.19 -3.63
CA GLY A 725 13.49 25.20 -3.58
C GLY A 725 12.12 25.76 -3.13
N GLU A 726 12.01 27.09 -2.94
CA GLU A 726 10.75 27.73 -2.57
C GLU A 726 9.70 27.60 -3.68
N MET A 727 8.46 27.30 -3.29
CA MET A 727 7.27 27.54 -4.10
C MET A 727 6.50 28.71 -3.50
N LYS A 728 6.22 29.73 -4.32
CA LYS A 728 5.27 30.78 -3.97
C LYS A 728 3.87 30.37 -4.41
N VAL A 729 2.90 30.55 -3.51
CA VAL A 729 1.50 30.25 -3.76
C VAL A 729 0.75 31.58 -3.87
N PHE A 730 0.20 31.87 -5.05
CA PHE A 730 -0.66 33.02 -5.28
C PHE A 730 -2.12 32.56 -5.19
N LEU A 731 -2.75 32.77 -4.03
CA LEU A 731 -4.16 32.46 -3.83
C LEU A 731 -5.01 33.63 -4.33
N VAL A 732 -5.86 33.36 -5.32
CA VAL A 732 -6.65 34.35 -6.04
C VAL A 732 -8.12 34.19 -5.67
N ALA A 733 -8.65 35.18 -4.96
CA ALA A 733 -10.04 35.23 -4.55
C ALA A 733 -10.85 36.19 -5.43
N PRO A 734 -12.14 35.93 -5.74
CA PRO A 734 -13.06 36.88 -6.38
C PRO A 734 -13.16 38.22 -5.66
N ARG A 735 -12.94 38.23 -4.35
CA ARG A 735 -13.01 39.40 -3.47
C ARG A 735 -12.29 39.12 -2.17
N ARG A 736 -12.04 40.17 -1.37
CA ARG A 736 -11.46 40.03 -0.04
C ARG A 736 -12.44 39.25 0.87
N PRO A 737 -11.99 38.20 1.61
CA PRO A 737 -12.85 37.53 2.58
C PRO A 737 -13.26 38.49 3.70
N GLU A 738 -14.54 38.44 4.08
CA GLU A 738 -15.09 39.30 5.15
C GLU A 738 -14.89 38.71 6.55
N GLY A 739 -14.62 37.41 6.65
CA GLY A 739 -14.46 36.68 7.89
C GLY A 739 -14.83 35.21 7.76
N ILE A 740 -14.77 34.49 8.87
CA ILE A 740 -15.25 33.11 9.00
C ILE A 740 -16.40 33.12 10.01
N ASP A 741 -17.55 32.56 9.65
CA ASP A 741 -18.59 32.22 10.62
C ASP A 741 -18.27 30.85 11.20
N LEU A 742 -18.16 30.78 12.52
CA LEU A 742 -17.92 29.54 13.25
C LEU A 742 -19.16 29.22 14.08
N SER A 743 -19.75 28.06 13.82
CA SER A 743 -20.87 27.55 14.59
C SER A 743 -20.54 26.19 15.17
N LEU A 744 -21.04 25.96 16.38
CA LEU A 744 -20.81 24.76 17.16
C LEU A 744 -22.16 24.17 17.54
N ALA A 745 -22.24 22.84 17.47
CA ALA A 745 -23.36 22.09 18.01
C ALA A 745 -22.84 20.83 18.71
N THR A 746 -23.54 20.39 19.75
CA THR A 746 -23.32 19.06 20.31
C THR A 746 -23.99 18.03 19.40
N ALA A 747 -23.26 16.99 19.03
CA ALA A 747 -23.78 15.84 18.30
C ALA A 747 -23.46 14.57 19.10
N GLY A 748 -24.34 14.24 20.07
CA GLY A 748 -24.07 13.17 21.03
C GLY A 748 -22.86 13.51 21.92
N HIS A 749 -21.80 12.71 21.83
CA HIS A 749 -20.55 12.85 22.61
C HIS A 749 -19.42 13.52 21.81
N SER A 750 -19.80 14.30 20.80
CA SER A 750 -18.89 14.98 19.89
C SER A 750 -19.30 16.44 19.66
N LEU A 751 -18.34 17.25 19.24
CA LEU A 751 -18.53 18.62 18.76
C LEU A 751 -18.72 18.59 17.24
N ARG A 752 -19.88 18.97 16.74
CA ARG A 752 -20.03 19.31 15.32
C ARG A 752 -19.54 20.75 15.14
N VAL A 753 -18.44 20.90 14.40
CA VAL A 753 -17.87 22.20 14.05
C VAL A 753 -18.20 22.51 12.61
N MET A 754 -18.72 23.71 12.36
CA MET A 754 -18.96 24.22 11.02
C MET A 754 -18.32 25.60 10.88
N ALA A 755 -17.41 25.73 9.92
CA ALA A 755 -16.77 26.98 9.56
C ALA A 755 -17.19 27.37 8.14
N THR A 756 -17.67 28.60 7.97
CA THR A 756 -18.15 29.10 6.68
C THR A 756 -17.45 30.40 6.32
N LEU A 757 -16.87 30.46 5.13
CA LEU A 757 -16.22 31.66 4.63
C LEU A 757 -17.28 32.67 4.18
N LYS A 758 -17.29 33.86 4.79
CA LYS A 758 -18.33 34.87 4.56
C LYS A 758 -18.31 35.38 3.12
N ASN A 759 -19.46 35.28 2.46
CA ASN A 759 -19.68 35.75 1.09
C ASN A 759 -18.61 35.25 0.11
N LEU A 760 -18.05 34.05 0.29
CA LEU A 760 -16.96 33.59 -0.56
C LEU A 760 -16.99 32.07 -0.70
N LYS A 761 -17.07 31.57 -1.93
CA LYS A 761 -17.14 30.14 -2.25
C LYS A 761 -15.83 29.68 -2.85
N MET A 762 -14.90 29.27 -2.01
CA MET A 762 -13.64 28.66 -2.44
C MET A 762 -12.95 27.99 -1.25
N PRO A 763 -11.97 27.12 -1.52
CA PRO A 763 -11.12 26.61 -0.46
C PRO A 763 -10.27 27.69 0.18
N TRP A 764 -10.18 27.62 1.51
CA TRP A 764 -9.44 28.59 2.32
C TRP A 764 -8.78 27.90 3.51
N PRO A 765 -7.45 27.97 3.68
CA PRO A 765 -6.75 27.23 4.72
C PRO A 765 -6.93 27.89 6.10
N PHE A 766 -7.09 27.08 7.14
CA PHE A 766 -7.14 27.54 8.53
C PHE A 766 -6.65 26.45 9.50
N THR A 767 -6.22 26.88 10.68
CA THR A 767 -6.00 26.02 11.84
C THR A 767 -7.21 26.10 12.76
N LEU A 768 -7.71 24.95 13.19
CA LEU A 768 -8.76 24.84 14.21
C LEU A 768 -8.13 24.35 15.52
N ARG A 769 -8.48 25.02 16.62
CA ARG A 769 -8.06 24.66 17.99
C ARG A 769 -9.28 24.45 18.85
N VAL A 770 -9.27 23.40 19.67
CA VAL A 770 -10.25 23.16 20.73
C VAL A 770 -9.55 23.18 22.07
N THR A 771 -10.01 24.07 22.94
CA THR A 771 -9.52 24.20 24.32
C THR A 771 -10.62 23.75 25.27
N ASP A 772 -10.24 22.94 26.25
CA ASP A 772 -11.16 22.43 27.27
C ASP A 772 -11.43 23.48 28.38
N PRO A 773 -12.37 23.19 29.32
CA PRO A 773 -12.66 24.10 30.43
C PRO A 773 -11.52 24.33 31.41
N ALA A 774 -10.46 23.50 31.38
CA ALA A 774 -9.26 23.68 32.18
C ALA A 774 -8.24 24.62 31.50
N GLY A 775 -8.47 24.98 30.24
CA GLY A 775 -7.58 25.83 29.45
C GLY A 775 -6.56 25.04 28.63
N GLU A 776 -6.68 23.72 28.57
CA GLU A 776 -5.76 22.85 27.83
C GLU A 776 -6.20 22.67 26.37
N GLU A 777 -5.25 22.75 25.43
CA GLU A 777 -5.51 22.48 24.02
C GLU A 777 -5.60 20.96 23.80
N ILE A 778 -6.80 20.46 23.53
CA ILE A 778 -7.04 19.01 23.35
C ILE A 778 -7.05 18.59 21.88
N ILE A 779 -7.30 19.54 20.96
CA ILE A 779 -7.30 19.32 19.52
C ILE A 779 -6.66 20.52 18.81
N ARG A 780 -5.71 20.24 17.93
CA ARG A 780 -5.19 21.18 16.93
C ARG A 780 -5.13 20.49 15.58
N ILE A 781 -5.85 21.04 14.61
CA ILE A 781 -5.92 20.48 13.25
C ILE A 781 -5.79 21.55 12.18
N HIS A 782 -5.22 21.16 11.05
CA HIS A 782 -5.10 21.96 9.83
C HIS A 782 -6.12 21.49 8.80
N ARG A 783 -6.91 22.43 8.29
CA ARG A 783 -8.02 22.17 7.36
C ARG A 783 -8.13 23.29 6.32
N ALA A 784 -8.96 23.07 5.31
CA ALA A 784 -9.44 24.10 4.41
C ALA A 784 -10.96 23.99 4.28
N THR A 785 -11.62 25.09 3.93
CA THR A 785 -13.01 25.01 3.43
C THR A 785 -13.05 24.31 2.08
N GLY A 786 -14.21 23.79 1.69
CA GLY A 786 -14.46 23.24 0.36
C GLY A 786 -14.67 24.33 -0.71
N ASP A 787 -15.04 23.89 -1.91
CA ASP A 787 -15.34 24.74 -3.07
C ASP A 787 -16.54 25.68 -2.85
N ASP A 788 -17.47 25.30 -1.97
CA ASP A 788 -18.61 26.08 -1.52
C ASP A 788 -18.27 27.06 -0.38
N GLY A 789 -17.03 27.07 0.11
CA GLY A 789 -16.60 27.89 1.25
C GLY A 789 -17.03 27.31 2.61
N LEU A 790 -17.49 26.06 2.67
CA LEU A 790 -17.92 25.38 3.90
C LEU A 790 -16.89 24.35 4.35
N TYR A 791 -16.71 24.25 5.66
CA TYR A 791 -16.06 23.12 6.32
C TYR A 791 -17.00 22.58 7.40
N GLN A 792 -17.10 21.26 7.49
CA GLN A 792 -17.83 20.57 8.55
C GLN A 792 -17.10 19.31 9.00
N GLU A 793 -16.86 19.18 10.30
CA GLU A 793 -16.27 17.98 10.90
C GLU A 793 -16.91 17.71 12.27
N THR A 794 -16.91 16.44 12.68
CA THR A 794 -17.39 16.02 14.00
C THR A 794 -16.19 15.57 14.83
N LEU A 795 -15.87 16.34 15.87
CA LEU A 795 -14.71 16.13 16.73
C LEU A 795 -15.15 15.38 18.01
N PRO A 796 -14.70 14.14 18.24
CA PRO A 796 -15.08 13.39 19.42
C PRO A 796 -14.43 13.98 20.67
N ILE A 797 -15.23 14.19 21.71
CA ILE A 797 -14.77 14.67 23.03
C ILE A 797 -15.08 13.69 24.15
N GLY A 798 -16.03 12.77 23.94
CA GLY A 798 -16.40 11.72 24.91
C GLY A 798 -17.49 12.12 25.89
N ALA A 799 -18.24 11.13 26.39
CA ALA A 799 -19.34 11.32 27.34
C ALA A 799 -18.88 11.68 28.77
N ASN A 800 -17.62 11.36 29.09
CA ASN A 800 -16.94 11.69 30.34
C ASN A 800 -15.97 12.87 30.21
N ALA A 801 -16.07 13.68 29.14
CA ALA A 801 -15.33 14.93 29.01
C ALA A 801 -15.55 15.84 30.25
N LEU A 802 -14.66 16.80 30.48
CA LEU A 802 -14.84 17.78 31.56
C LEU A 802 -16.13 18.60 31.36
N ALA A 803 -16.85 18.87 32.44
CA ALA A 803 -18.00 19.76 32.39
C ALA A 803 -17.55 21.22 32.32
N GLY A 804 -18.11 22.02 31.41
CA GLY A 804 -17.79 23.44 31.31
C GLY A 804 -17.85 23.98 29.89
N ASP A 805 -17.28 25.16 29.70
CA ASP A 805 -17.26 25.83 28.40
C ASP A 805 -16.00 25.40 27.63
N TYR A 806 -16.21 24.78 26.48
CA TYR A 806 -15.15 24.51 25.50
C TYR A 806 -15.08 25.67 24.53
N SER A 807 -13.88 26.12 24.19
CA SER A 807 -13.68 27.12 23.15
C SER A 807 -13.11 26.50 21.89
N VAL A 808 -13.72 26.81 20.75
CA VAL A 808 -13.22 26.44 19.43
C VAL A 808 -12.81 27.71 18.69
N GLU A 809 -11.55 27.76 18.28
CA GLU A 809 -10.98 28.87 17.51
C GLU A 809 -10.61 28.39 16.11
N THR A 810 -10.91 29.19 15.09
CA THR A 810 -10.30 29.05 13.77
C THR A 810 -9.41 30.26 13.48
N HIS A 811 -8.22 30.03 12.92
CA HIS A 811 -7.30 31.08 12.47
C HIS A 811 -6.75 30.77 11.09
N SER A 812 -6.84 31.74 10.18
CA SER A 812 -6.20 31.70 8.87
C SER A 812 -5.22 32.86 8.74
N SER A 813 -3.93 32.56 8.53
CA SER A 813 -2.89 33.58 8.32
C SER A 813 -3.01 34.31 6.98
N VAL A 814 -3.75 33.77 6.00
CA VAL A 814 -3.77 34.31 4.63
C VAL A 814 -4.38 35.71 4.56
N ALA A 815 -5.43 35.95 5.34
CA ALA A 815 -6.07 37.26 5.47
C ALA A 815 -6.29 37.66 6.95
N ASP A 816 -5.54 37.03 7.86
CA ASP A 816 -5.69 37.13 9.33
C ASP A 816 -7.14 36.97 9.79
N LEU A 817 -7.83 35.96 9.26
CA LEU A 817 -9.22 35.67 9.62
C LEU A 817 -9.25 34.86 10.91
N LYS A 818 -10.09 35.30 11.86
CA LYS A 818 -10.28 34.60 13.14
C LYS A 818 -11.77 34.47 13.45
N ALA A 819 -12.14 33.33 14.01
CA ALA A 819 -13.45 33.14 14.63
C ALA A 819 -13.29 32.33 15.91
N LEU A 820 -14.02 32.72 16.94
CA LEU A 820 -14.05 32.03 18.23
C LEU A 820 -15.50 31.78 18.59
N SER A 821 -15.79 30.55 18.99
CA SER A 821 -17.10 30.17 19.50
C SER A 821 -16.92 29.30 20.74
N THR A 822 -17.85 29.39 21.67
CA THR A 822 -17.83 28.62 22.90
C THR A 822 -19.08 27.77 22.99
N ILE A 823 -18.95 26.54 23.48
CA ILE A 823 -20.07 25.66 23.71
C ILE A 823 -19.94 25.01 25.08
N ARG A 824 -21.04 25.04 25.84
CA ARG A 824 -21.09 24.43 27.16
C ARG A 824 -21.38 22.94 27.03
N ILE A 825 -20.48 22.12 27.53
CA ILE A 825 -20.63 20.67 27.57
C ILE A 825 -21.10 20.25 28.96
N VAL A 826 -22.20 19.50 28.97
CA VAL A 826 -22.74 18.83 30.15
C VAL A 826 -22.54 17.33 29.95
N PRO A 827 -21.55 16.72 30.62
CA PRO A 827 -21.28 15.30 30.49
C PRO A 827 -22.49 14.51 30.98
N SER A 828 -22.90 13.49 30.23
CA SER A 828 -24.02 12.62 30.63
C SER A 828 -23.56 11.42 31.45
N GLY A 829 -22.25 11.15 31.50
CA GLY A 829 -21.69 9.89 32.00
C GLY A 829 -22.07 8.70 31.09
N PRO A 830 -21.14 7.81 30.75
CA PRO A 830 -21.50 6.66 29.94
C PRO A 830 -22.31 5.66 30.76
N THR A 831 -23.36 5.09 30.16
CA THR A 831 -24.14 4.01 30.75
C THR A 831 -23.83 2.72 30.00
N PRO A 832 -23.04 1.80 30.59
CA PRO A 832 -22.74 0.52 29.97
C PRO A 832 -24.02 -0.26 29.69
N GLN A 833 -24.08 -0.91 28.54
CA GLN A 833 -25.20 -1.75 28.14
C GLN A 833 -24.81 -3.23 28.29
N PRO A 834 -25.70 -4.09 28.80
CA PRO A 834 -25.45 -5.52 28.80
C PRO A 834 -25.30 -6.03 27.36
N VAL A 835 -24.24 -6.80 27.11
CA VAL A 835 -24.10 -7.51 25.83
C VAL A 835 -25.05 -8.70 25.84
N PRO A 836 -25.79 -8.98 24.75
CA PRO A 836 -26.68 -10.13 24.67
C PRO A 836 -25.95 -11.45 24.95
N SER A 837 -26.63 -12.40 25.61
CA SER A 837 -26.05 -13.72 25.91
C SER A 837 -25.56 -14.45 24.65
N VAL A 838 -26.22 -14.24 23.50
CA VAL A 838 -25.72 -14.71 22.20
C VAL A 838 -25.32 -13.52 21.36
N ARG A 839 -24.02 -13.37 21.15
CA ARG A 839 -23.42 -12.26 20.42
C ARG A 839 -23.22 -12.65 18.97
N VAL A 840 -23.83 -11.91 18.04
CA VAL A 840 -23.75 -12.18 16.60
C VAL A 840 -22.78 -11.20 15.96
N PHE A 841 -21.89 -11.70 15.11
CA PHE A 841 -21.03 -10.90 14.22
C PHE A 841 -21.42 -11.19 12.77
N ASP A 842 -21.47 -10.13 11.96
CA ASP A 842 -21.79 -10.21 10.53
C ASP A 842 -23.14 -10.88 10.24
N GLY A 843 -24.17 -10.55 11.04
CA GLY A 843 -25.50 -11.16 10.93
C GLY A 843 -26.14 -11.07 9.54
N GLU A 844 -26.01 -9.93 8.85
CA GLU A 844 -26.48 -9.80 7.47
C GLU A 844 -25.68 -10.69 6.50
N ALA A 845 -24.35 -10.81 6.67
CA ALA A 845 -23.56 -11.73 5.84
C ALA A 845 -23.95 -13.21 6.07
N ILE A 846 -24.24 -13.61 7.31
CA ILE A 846 -24.79 -14.94 7.64
C ILE A 846 -26.12 -15.14 6.90
N LYS A 847 -27.01 -14.16 6.99
CA LYS A 847 -28.34 -14.21 6.38
C LYS A 847 -28.25 -14.31 4.85
N ASP A 848 -27.47 -13.45 4.21
CA ASP A 848 -27.27 -13.45 2.76
C ASP A 848 -26.64 -14.75 2.27
N PHE A 849 -25.62 -15.23 2.99
CA PHE A 849 -24.97 -16.50 2.69
C PHE A 849 -25.96 -17.67 2.75
N LEU A 850 -26.77 -17.76 3.81
CA LEU A 850 -27.73 -18.85 3.99
C LEU A 850 -28.94 -18.73 3.05
N ALA A 851 -29.33 -17.52 2.66
CA ALA A 851 -30.35 -17.27 1.64
C ALA A 851 -29.96 -17.83 0.27
N GLY A 852 -28.66 -17.91 -0.03
CA GLY A 852 -28.10 -18.59 -1.22
C GLY A 852 -28.26 -20.11 -1.24
N LYS A 853 -28.80 -20.72 -0.16
CA LYS A 853 -28.98 -22.18 0.02
C LYS A 853 -27.70 -23.01 -0.26
N PRO A 854 -26.58 -22.67 0.39
CA PRO A 854 -25.31 -23.35 0.19
C PRO A 854 -25.36 -24.81 0.67
N GLN A 855 -24.36 -25.60 0.25
CA GLN A 855 -24.07 -26.91 0.83
C GLN A 855 -23.15 -26.75 2.05
N ILE A 856 -23.58 -27.24 3.21
CA ILE A 856 -22.92 -27.06 4.50
C ILE A 856 -22.67 -28.39 5.20
N ILE A 857 -21.48 -28.51 5.81
CA ILE A 857 -21.17 -29.53 6.80
C ILE A 857 -21.15 -28.89 8.19
N ILE A 858 -21.89 -29.47 9.14
CA ILE A 858 -21.67 -29.22 10.56
C ILE A 858 -20.56 -30.17 11.03
N ALA A 859 -19.40 -29.62 11.35
CA ALA A 859 -18.24 -30.38 11.79
C ALA A 859 -18.38 -30.75 13.27
N LEU A 860 -18.45 -32.05 13.56
CA LEU A 860 -18.66 -32.57 14.91
C LEU A 860 -17.31 -32.85 15.58
N ALA A 861 -16.92 -31.96 16.48
CA ALA A 861 -15.66 -32.07 17.23
C ALA A 861 -15.72 -33.10 18.38
N ALA A 862 -16.88 -33.22 19.02
CA ALA A 862 -17.12 -34.14 20.13
C ALA A 862 -18.48 -34.82 19.99
N GLU A 863 -18.55 -36.11 20.34
CA GLU A 863 -19.74 -36.95 20.17
C GLU A 863 -20.95 -36.44 20.98
N GLU A 864 -20.69 -35.82 22.13
CA GLU A 864 -21.70 -35.19 22.99
C GLU A 864 -22.51 -34.08 22.29
N TYR A 865 -21.97 -33.44 21.25
CA TYR A 865 -22.67 -32.41 20.48
C TYR A 865 -23.50 -32.97 19.31
N ARG A 866 -23.52 -34.30 19.09
CA ARG A 866 -24.18 -34.90 17.92
C ARG A 866 -25.67 -34.58 17.85
N SER A 867 -26.37 -34.67 18.99
CA SER A 867 -27.80 -34.38 19.05
C SER A 867 -28.07 -32.95 18.62
N LEU A 868 -27.33 -31.99 19.17
CA LEU A 868 -27.48 -30.58 18.86
C LEU A 868 -27.18 -30.26 17.39
N ALA A 869 -26.09 -30.83 16.86
CA ALA A 869 -25.74 -30.70 15.44
C ALA A 869 -26.84 -31.27 14.52
N THR A 870 -27.46 -32.39 14.92
CA THR A 870 -28.55 -33.02 14.15
C THR A 870 -29.81 -32.17 14.14
N ASP A 871 -30.17 -31.57 15.28
CA ASP A 871 -31.31 -30.67 15.41
C ASP A 871 -31.12 -29.39 14.58
N LEU A 872 -29.91 -28.81 14.60
CA LEU A 872 -29.55 -27.67 13.76
C LEU A 872 -29.63 -28.03 12.28
N ALA A 873 -29.06 -29.18 11.87
CA ALA A 873 -29.14 -29.65 10.49
C ALA A 873 -30.59 -29.84 10.03
N HIS A 874 -31.46 -30.40 10.88
CA HIS A 874 -32.89 -30.54 10.58
C HIS A 874 -33.56 -29.17 10.36
N SER A 875 -33.29 -28.22 11.26
CA SER A 875 -33.83 -26.86 11.19
C SER A 875 -33.41 -26.15 9.91
N LEU A 876 -32.13 -26.20 9.53
CA LEU A 876 -31.64 -25.59 8.30
C LEU A 876 -32.16 -26.29 7.03
N ARG A 877 -32.28 -27.63 7.04
CA ARG A 877 -32.90 -28.39 5.93
C ARG A 877 -34.36 -28.01 5.73
N SER A 878 -35.10 -27.74 6.81
CA SER A 878 -36.49 -27.26 6.71
C SER A 878 -36.61 -25.92 5.98
N LYS A 879 -35.52 -25.15 5.91
CA LYS A 879 -35.38 -23.89 5.17
C LYS A 879 -34.83 -24.08 3.74
N GLY A 880 -34.62 -25.32 3.32
CA GLY A 880 -34.13 -25.67 1.98
C GLY A 880 -32.60 -25.58 1.84
N ILE A 881 -31.86 -25.51 2.94
CA ILE A 881 -30.39 -25.50 2.94
C ILE A 881 -29.88 -26.94 2.99
N ALA A 882 -28.96 -27.30 2.10
CA ALA A 882 -28.38 -28.64 2.08
C ALA A 882 -27.33 -28.77 3.19
N VAL A 883 -27.67 -29.47 4.28
CA VAL A 883 -26.78 -29.61 5.46
C VAL A 883 -26.49 -31.07 5.77
N THR A 884 -25.26 -31.42 6.12
CA THR A 884 -24.88 -32.74 6.66
C THR A 884 -24.08 -32.60 7.96
N VAL A 885 -24.10 -33.63 8.82
CA VAL A 885 -23.28 -33.68 10.04
C VAL A 885 -22.21 -34.72 9.85
N LYS A 886 -20.94 -34.35 9.99
CA LYS A 886 -19.79 -35.25 9.81
C LYS A 886 -18.80 -35.08 10.97
N PRO A 887 -18.07 -36.13 11.38
CA PRO A 887 -16.94 -35.97 12.30
C PRO A 887 -15.98 -34.91 11.81
N GLU A 888 -15.39 -34.14 12.73
CA GLU A 888 -14.44 -33.07 12.40
C GLU A 888 -13.38 -33.57 11.43
N SER A 889 -12.70 -34.69 11.73
CA SER A 889 -11.67 -35.33 10.88
C SER A 889 -12.07 -35.69 9.44
N VAL A 890 -13.37 -35.66 9.12
CA VAL A 890 -13.92 -35.89 7.77
C VAL A 890 -14.36 -34.58 7.11
N ALA A 891 -14.76 -33.58 7.90
CA ALA A 891 -15.22 -32.28 7.41
C ALA A 891 -14.06 -31.39 6.90
N TRP A 892 -12.84 -31.67 7.36
CA TRP A 892 -11.64 -30.95 6.98
C TRP A 892 -10.47 -31.89 6.73
N HIS A 893 -9.54 -31.43 5.91
CA HIS A 893 -8.26 -32.09 5.72
C HIS A 893 -7.15 -31.05 5.77
N LYS A 894 -6.02 -31.41 6.37
CA LYS A 894 -4.81 -30.61 6.23
C LYS A 894 -4.48 -30.50 4.74
N ALA A 895 -4.38 -29.28 4.26
CA ALA A 895 -4.17 -28.96 2.87
C ALA A 895 -2.78 -28.40 2.64
N ALA A 896 -2.44 -28.35 1.36
CA ALA A 896 -1.36 -27.53 0.85
C ALA A 896 -1.84 -26.10 0.71
N TYR A 897 -1.00 -25.10 0.99
CA TYR A 897 -1.15 -23.87 0.21
C TYR A 897 -0.84 -24.18 -1.26
N PRO A 898 -1.59 -23.60 -2.23
CA PRO A 898 -1.26 -23.72 -3.64
C PRO A 898 0.18 -23.27 -3.82
N ARG A 899 1.01 -24.19 -4.33
CA ARG A 899 2.40 -23.90 -4.62
C ARG A 899 2.45 -23.06 -5.88
N VAL A 900 3.16 -21.94 -5.81
CA VAL A 900 3.45 -21.15 -7.00
C VAL A 900 4.72 -21.67 -7.65
N TRP A 901 4.59 -22.01 -8.93
CA TRP A 901 5.62 -22.70 -9.68
C TRP A 901 6.35 -21.74 -10.60
N ASP A 902 7.66 -21.91 -10.67
CA ASP A 902 8.39 -21.40 -11.82
C ASP A 902 7.91 -22.13 -13.10
N PRO A 903 7.87 -21.45 -14.25
CA PRO A 903 7.53 -22.08 -15.53
C PRO A 903 8.49 -23.22 -15.88
N TYR A 904 9.73 -23.14 -15.40
CA TYR A 904 10.77 -24.14 -15.61
C TYR A 904 11.49 -24.44 -14.30
N PHE A 905 11.98 -25.67 -14.15
CA PHE A 905 12.92 -26.01 -13.08
C PHE A 905 13.84 -27.16 -13.51
N ASP A 906 14.97 -27.31 -12.81
CA ASP A 906 15.96 -28.32 -13.17
C ASP A 906 15.62 -29.66 -12.52
N VAL A 907 15.60 -30.72 -13.34
CA VAL A 907 15.47 -32.11 -12.88
C VAL A 907 16.81 -32.80 -13.08
N TYR A 908 17.43 -33.22 -11.98
CA TYR A 908 18.66 -33.97 -11.94
C TYR A 908 18.35 -35.47 -11.94
N SER A 909 18.84 -36.16 -12.96
CA SER A 909 18.83 -37.63 -13.01
C SER A 909 20.19 -38.16 -12.57
N PRO A 910 20.25 -39.28 -11.83
CA PRO A 910 21.51 -39.83 -11.33
C PRO A 910 22.42 -40.28 -12.48
N GLU A 911 23.71 -39.98 -12.35
CA GLU A 911 24.74 -40.53 -13.24
C GLU A 911 25.53 -41.66 -12.54
N PRO A 912 26.09 -42.63 -13.29
CA PRO A 912 26.79 -43.77 -12.71
C PRO A 912 28.09 -43.43 -11.96
N LYS A 913 28.65 -42.23 -12.19
CA LYS A 913 29.92 -41.79 -11.60
C LYS A 913 29.70 -40.54 -10.78
N ASP A 914 30.21 -40.56 -9.55
CA ASP A 914 30.29 -39.38 -8.70
C ASP A 914 31.45 -38.49 -9.18
N ARG A 915 31.25 -37.17 -9.14
CA ARG A 915 32.32 -36.18 -9.21
C ARG A 915 33.20 -36.34 -7.97
N SER A 916 34.50 -36.12 -8.15
CA SER A 916 35.46 -36.18 -7.03
C SER A 916 35.11 -35.13 -5.96
N LEU A 917 35.29 -35.53 -4.70
CA LEU A 917 35.18 -34.69 -3.51
C LEU A 917 36.54 -34.54 -2.81
N ASP A 918 37.66 -34.80 -3.50
CA ASP A 918 38.97 -34.99 -2.85
C ASP A 918 39.46 -33.78 -2.03
N ASP A 919 38.95 -32.57 -2.31
CA ASP A 919 39.24 -31.34 -1.54
C ASP A 919 38.15 -30.96 -0.51
N ARG A 920 37.16 -31.84 -0.27
CA ARG A 920 35.96 -31.54 0.53
C ARG A 920 35.73 -32.58 1.63
N GLU A 921 35.66 -32.11 2.87
CA GLU A 921 35.39 -32.99 4.02
C GLU A 921 33.91 -33.44 4.03
N VAL A 922 33.69 -34.75 4.12
CA VAL A 922 32.35 -35.34 4.34
C VAL A 922 32.21 -35.66 5.83
N LYS A 923 31.44 -34.84 6.53
CA LYS A 923 31.20 -34.94 7.98
C LYS A 923 30.03 -35.88 8.31
N ARG A 924 29.08 -36.00 7.37
CA ARG A 924 27.84 -36.75 7.57
C ARG A 924 27.45 -37.46 6.28
N ARG A 925 27.00 -38.71 6.38
CA ARG A 925 26.36 -39.47 5.30
C ARG A 925 24.94 -39.79 5.71
N ALA A 926 23.98 -39.51 4.82
CA ALA A 926 22.58 -39.81 5.04
C ALA A 926 21.86 -40.04 3.71
N THR A 927 20.64 -40.56 3.77
CA THR A 927 19.67 -40.51 2.69
C THR A 927 18.69 -39.37 2.94
N ILE A 928 18.12 -38.84 1.86
CA ILE A 928 17.14 -37.75 1.91
C ILE A 928 15.95 -38.07 1.02
N GLU A 929 14.75 -37.92 1.57
CA GLU A 929 13.50 -37.95 0.82
C GLU A 929 12.68 -36.69 1.14
N THR A 930 12.09 -36.06 0.12
CA THR A 930 11.12 -34.97 0.35
C THR A 930 9.75 -35.56 0.66
N ILE A 931 9.38 -35.49 1.93
CA ILE A 931 8.08 -35.97 2.45
C ILE A 931 7.02 -34.87 2.49
N GLY A 932 7.44 -33.60 2.39
CA GLY A 932 6.61 -32.40 2.32
C GLY A 932 7.43 -31.21 1.80
N TYR A 933 6.83 -30.04 1.55
CA TYR A 933 7.61 -28.90 1.05
C TYR A 933 8.64 -28.40 2.06
N ASN A 934 9.93 -28.40 1.68
CA ASN A 934 11.08 -28.17 2.57
C ASN A 934 11.13 -29.08 3.82
N HIS A 935 10.31 -30.13 3.86
CA HIS A 935 10.35 -31.16 4.90
C HIS A 935 10.99 -32.42 4.33
N HIS A 936 12.12 -32.75 4.93
CA HIS A 936 12.97 -33.83 4.48
C HIS A 936 13.09 -34.87 5.58
N ARG A 937 12.90 -36.14 5.21
CA ARG A 937 13.28 -37.25 6.08
C ARG A 937 14.75 -37.56 5.83
N LEU A 938 15.56 -37.54 6.88
CA LEU A 938 16.97 -37.91 6.84
C LEU A 938 17.16 -39.25 7.52
N GLN A 939 17.80 -40.21 6.86
CA GLN A 939 18.13 -41.50 7.46
C GLN A 939 19.61 -41.81 7.32
N ASP A 940 20.23 -42.39 8.33
CA ASP A 940 21.61 -42.87 8.24
C ASP A 940 21.72 -44.10 7.33
N GLU A 941 22.93 -44.62 7.15
CA GLU A 941 23.18 -45.81 6.33
C GLU A 941 22.51 -47.09 6.90
N SER A 942 22.11 -47.07 8.18
CA SER A 942 21.37 -48.16 8.83
C SER A 942 19.85 -48.00 8.71
N GLY A 943 19.36 -46.92 8.08
CA GLY A 943 17.95 -46.61 7.91
C GLY A 943 17.29 -45.94 9.13
N ASN A 944 18.06 -45.58 10.16
CA ASN A 944 17.52 -44.87 11.32
C ASN A 944 17.33 -43.39 10.98
N GLU A 945 16.23 -42.79 11.44
CA GLU A 945 16.00 -41.36 11.26
C GLU A 945 17.00 -40.54 12.06
N VAL A 946 17.65 -39.57 11.41
CA VAL A 946 18.71 -38.76 12.00
C VAL A 946 18.18 -37.36 12.27
N ALA A 947 18.24 -36.93 13.52
CA ALA A 947 17.92 -35.56 13.91
C ALA A 947 18.88 -34.55 13.26
N GLY A 948 18.39 -33.36 12.95
CA GLY A 948 19.19 -32.27 12.36
C GLY A 948 18.62 -31.78 11.03
N ARG A 949 19.27 -30.78 10.43
CA ARG A 949 18.85 -30.22 9.15
C ARG A 949 19.59 -30.93 8.00
N TRP A 950 18.99 -30.94 6.82
CA TRP A 950 19.63 -31.54 5.64
C TRP A 950 20.77 -30.65 5.12
N ASP A 951 20.68 -29.34 5.32
CA ASP A 951 21.61 -28.32 4.83
C ASP A 951 22.80 -28.07 5.78
N GLU A 952 23.17 -29.08 6.57
CA GLU A 952 24.38 -29.01 7.41
C GLU A 952 25.64 -29.14 6.54
N PRO A 953 26.61 -28.19 6.62
CA PRO A 953 27.85 -28.24 5.84
C PRO A 953 28.63 -29.54 5.99
N GLY A 954 29.13 -30.06 4.87
CA GLY A 954 29.85 -31.33 4.81
C GLY A 954 28.94 -32.57 4.81
N SER A 955 27.62 -32.39 4.66
CA SER A 955 26.69 -33.51 4.49
C SER A 955 26.74 -34.07 3.06
N LEU A 956 26.86 -35.38 2.93
CA LEU A 956 26.70 -36.11 1.69
C LEU A 956 25.39 -36.91 1.74
N LEU A 957 24.40 -36.48 0.98
CA LEU A 957 23.03 -36.99 1.02
C LEU A 957 22.74 -37.82 -0.23
N THR A 958 22.20 -39.03 -0.09
CA THR A 958 21.68 -39.81 -1.22
C THR A 958 20.17 -39.68 -1.30
N VAL A 959 19.67 -39.18 -2.41
CA VAL A 959 18.24 -38.99 -2.66
C VAL A 959 17.56 -40.34 -2.83
N THR A 960 16.46 -40.57 -2.12
CA THR A 960 15.71 -41.84 -2.12
C THR A 960 14.21 -41.64 -2.38
N GLY A 961 13.46 -42.74 -2.43
CA GLY A 961 12.00 -42.74 -2.53
C GLY A 961 11.50 -42.09 -3.82
N ARG A 962 10.60 -41.11 -3.69
CA ARG A 962 10.03 -40.37 -4.84
C ARG A 962 10.92 -39.24 -5.35
N GLY A 963 12.15 -39.11 -4.82
CA GLY A 963 13.07 -38.02 -5.15
C GLY A 963 13.09 -36.92 -4.08
N CYS A 964 13.88 -35.88 -4.35
CA CYS A 964 14.05 -34.73 -3.50
C CYS A 964 13.76 -33.44 -4.28
N VAL A 965 13.14 -32.44 -3.65
CA VAL A 965 13.04 -31.09 -4.21
C VAL A 965 13.69 -30.15 -3.22
N ILE A 966 14.70 -29.43 -3.66
CA ILE A 966 15.43 -28.46 -2.84
C ILE A 966 15.32 -27.11 -3.52
N GLU A 967 15.05 -26.09 -2.72
CA GLU A 967 15.11 -24.71 -3.19
C GLU A 967 16.37 -24.05 -2.65
N ALA A 968 17.21 -23.54 -3.55
CA ALA A 968 18.45 -22.86 -3.21
C ALA A 968 18.58 -21.58 -4.05
N GLY A 969 18.69 -20.43 -3.37
CA GLY A 969 18.88 -19.14 -4.04
C GLY A 969 17.73 -18.70 -4.94
N GLY A 970 16.48 -19.08 -4.60
CA GLY A 970 15.28 -18.74 -5.39
C GLY A 970 15.10 -19.58 -6.66
N ARG A 971 15.88 -20.66 -6.81
CA ARG A 971 15.70 -21.67 -7.85
C ARG A 971 15.25 -22.98 -7.22
N LEU A 972 14.38 -23.66 -7.93
CA LEU A 972 13.90 -24.97 -7.55
C LEU A 972 14.64 -26.06 -8.31
N ASP A 973 15.27 -26.98 -7.57
CA ASP A 973 15.96 -28.13 -8.15
C ASP A 973 15.28 -29.41 -7.67
N ALA A 974 14.90 -30.27 -8.60
CA ALA A 974 14.37 -31.60 -8.32
C ALA A 974 15.44 -32.65 -8.62
N TYR A 975 15.58 -33.63 -7.74
CA TYR A 975 16.55 -34.70 -7.83
C TYR A 975 15.83 -36.03 -7.82
N GLU A 976 16.09 -36.87 -8.81
CA GLU A 976 15.57 -38.23 -8.86
C GLU A 976 16.26 -39.13 -7.83
N ALA A 977 15.60 -40.24 -7.47
CA ALA A 977 16.18 -41.22 -6.58
C ALA A 977 17.52 -41.75 -7.15
N GLY A 978 18.55 -41.82 -6.31
CA GLY A 978 19.91 -42.19 -6.68
C GLY A 978 20.86 -41.01 -6.90
N CYS A 979 20.35 -39.78 -7.02
CA CYS A 979 21.20 -38.59 -6.99
C CYS A 979 21.86 -38.43 -5.61
N LYS A 980 23.06 -37.90 -5.58
CA LYS A 980 23.82 -37.60 -4.37
C LYS A 980 24.15 -36.12 -4.34
N LEU A 981 24.03 -35.52 -3.17
CA LEU A 981 24.17 -34.10 -2.93
C LEU A 981 25.23 -33.87 -1.88
N TYR A 982 26.22 -33.03 -2.17
CA TYR A 982 27.16 -32.54 -1.17
C TYR A 982 26.73 -31.13 -0.73
N VAL A 983 26.65 -30.90 0.58
CA VAL A 983 26.29 -29.59 1.14
C VAL A 983 27.56 -28.79 1.44
N ASP A 984 27.73 -27.65 0.75
CA ASP A 984 28.90 -26.77 0.92
C ASP A 984 28.88 -25.96 2.24
N ASP A 985 29.95 -25.23 2.53
CA ASP A 985 30.06 -24.37 3.73
C ASP A 985 29.05 -23.21 3.75
N ARG A 986 28.43 -22.91 2.61
CA ARG A 986 27.34 -21.94 2.46
C ARG A 986 25.96 -22.59 2.54
N ARG A 987 25.89 -23.87 2.95
CA ARG A 987 24.67 -24.67 3.08
C ARG A 987 23.92 -24.90 1.77
N ARG A 988 24.63 -24.92 0.64
CA ARG A 988 24.05 -25.20 -0.68
C ARG A 988 24.30 -26.65 -1.06
N GLY A 989 23.26 -27.35 -1.51
CA GLY A 989 23.37 -28.70 -2.07
C GLY A 989 23.92 -28.67 -3.50
N GLU A 990 25.02 -29.35 -3.75
CA GLU A 990 25.58 -29.57 -5.08
C GLU A 990 25.40 -31.04 -5.48
N ALA A 991 24.81 -31.31 -6.65
CA ALA A 991 24.73 -32.66 -7.19
C ALA A 991 26.11 -33.20 -7.56
N VAL A 992 26.56 -34.24 -6.85
CA VAL A 992 27.85 -34.90 -7.12
C VAL A 992 27.70 -36.00 -8.16
N ASN A 993 26.51 -36.59 -8.33
CA ASN A 993 26.20 -37.45 -9.47
C ASN A 993 24.81 -37.08 -10.04
N GLY A 994 24.83 -36.31 -11.11
CA GLY A 994 23.62 -36.03 -11.86
C GLY A 994 23.76 -34.85 -12.80
N LYS A 995 22.98 -34.90 -13.87
CA LYS A 995 22.91 -33.84 -14.89
C LYS A 995 21.55 -33.17 -14.84
N PRO A 996 21.49 -31.83 -14.73
CA PRO A 996 20.21 -31.12 -14.77
C PRO A 996 19.62 -31.17 -16.18
N THR A 997 18.30 -31.32 -16.24
CA THR A 997 17.50 -31.10 -17.44
C THR A 997 16.43 -30.05 -17.10
N LYS A 998 16.48 -28.90 -17.79
CA LYS A 998 15.47 -27.83 -17.68
C LYS A 998 14.13 -28.39 -18.17
N THR A 999 13.17 -28.52 -17.26
CA THR A 999 11.88 -29.17 -17.53
C THR A 999 10.74 -28.17 -17.38
N LYS A 1000 9.78 -28.17 -18.31
CA LYS A 1000 8.54 -27.37 -18.20
C LYS A 1000 7.73 -27.87 -17.01
N ALA A 1001 7.29 -26.95 -16.16
CA ALA A 1001 6.39 -27.25 -15.06
C ALA A 1001 4.95 -27.51 -15.55
N THR A 1002 4.74 -28.52 -16.41
CA THR A 1002 3.42 -28.97 -16.86
C THR A 1002 2.58 -29.47 -15.68
N PRO A 1003 1.24 -29.61 -15.82
CA PRO A 1003 0.41 -30.19 -14.76
C PRO A 1003 0.93 -31.54 -14.23
N ASP A 1004 1.42 -32.43 -15.09
CA ASP A 1004 1.98 -33.73 -14.69
C ASP A 1004 3.29 -33.61 -13.90
N VAL A 1005 4.17 -32.70 -14.33
CA VAL A 1005 5.43 -32.42 -13.66
C VAL A 1005 5.17 -31.77 -12.29
N ARG A 1006 4.22 -30.83 -12.23
CA ARG A 1006 3.75 -30.22 -10.98
C ARG A 1006 3.11 -31.28 -10.07
N ALA A 1007 2.35 -32.23 -10.59
CA ALA A 1007 1.77 -33.31 -9.78
C ALA A 1007 2.85 -34.25 -9.21
N ARG A 1008 3.89 -34.56 -9.98
CA ARG A 1008 5.00 -35.42 -9.55
C ARG A 1008 5.82 -34.79 -8.42
N TRP A 1009 6.22 -33.54 -8.60
CA TRP A 1009 7.15 -32.82 -7.72
C TRP A 1009 6.49 -31.84 -6.76
N GLY A 1010 5.18 -31.65 -6.89
CA GLY A 1010 4.35 -30.76 -6.10
C GLY A 1010 4.13 -31.32 -4.73
N ARG A 1011 5.12 -31.09 -3.87
CA ARG A 1011 4.92 -31.26 -2.44
C ARG A 1011 4.22 -30.01 -1.91
N PRO A 1012 3.05 -30.16 -1.26
CA PRO A 1012 2.32 -29.11 -0.57
C PRO A 1012 3.15 -28.20 0.33
N TRP A 1013 2.93 -26.88 0.27
CA TRP A 1013 3.37 -25.98 1.33
C TRP A 1013 2.64 -26.33 2.63
N HIS A 1014 3.41 -26.66 3.67
CA HIS A 1014 2.86 -26.88 5.02
C HIS A 1014 2.73 -25.58 5.83
N SER A 1015 3.53 -24.57 5.49
CA SER A 1015 3.42 -23.19 5.97
C SER A 1015 4.08 -22.24 4.97
N LEU A 1016 3.62 -20.98 4.88
CA LEU A 1016 4.18 -19.94 4.01
C LEU A 1016 5.50 -19.31 4.53
N GLN A 1017 6.09 -19.90 5.57
CA GLN A 1017 7.06 -19.23 6.45
C GLN A 1017 8.48 -19.07 5.89
N HIS A 1018 8.81 -19.59 4.70
CA HIS A 1018 10.21 -19.83 4.31
C HIS A 1018 10.67 -19.13 3.03
N HIS A 1019 9.91 -18.18 2.47
CA HIS A 1019 10.12 -17.71 1.09
C HIS A 1019 10.34 -16.23 0.88
N VAL A 1020 10.81 -15.53 1.91
CA VAL A 1020 11.30 -14.17 1.72
C VAL A 1020 12.72 -14.15 2.25
N GLY A 1021 13.68 -13.98 1.34
CA GLY A 1021 15.10 -14.21 1.62
C GLY A 1021 15.59 -13.49 2.87
N GLY A 1022 16.19 -14.24 3.80
CA GLY A 1022 17.15 -13.78 4.80
C GLY A 1022 16.71 -12.76 5.86
N HIS A 1023 15.87 -11.77 5.56
CA HIS A 1023 15.59 -10.63 6.43
C HIS A 1023 14.16 -10.11 6.20
N HIS A 1024 13.29 -10.39 7.18
CA HIS A 1024 12.00 -9.72 7.47
C HIS A 1024 10.79 -10.01 6.53
N LEU A 1025 9.67 -10.45 7.16
CA LEU A 1025 8.30 -10.70 6.64
C LEU A 1025 8.17 -12.04 5.88
N VAL A 1026 7.49 -13.09 6.36
CA VAL A 1026 6.07 -13.20 6.77
C VAL A 1026 5.93 -14.06 8.04
N PRO A 1027 5.18 -13.65 9.08
CA PRO A 1027 4.66 -14.63 10.02
C PRO A 1027 3.47 -15.35 9.40
N GLN A 1028 3.71 -16.65 9.18
CA GLN A 1028 2.77 -17.74 9.37
C GLN A 1028 1.29 -17.42 9.06
N LEU A 1029 0.84 -17.62 7.82
CA LEU A 1029 -0.56 -18.04 7.68
C LEU A 1029 -0.74 -19.32 8.53
N PRO A 1030 -1.90 -19.56 9.15
CA PRO A 1030 -2.18 -20.81 9.86
C PRO A 1030 -1.89 -22.01 8.95
N GLU A 1031 -1.85 -23.23 9.49
CA GLU A 1031 -1.76 -24.41 8.61
C GLU A 1031 -2.84 -24.32 7.52
N ALA A 1032 -2.47 -24.59 6.26
CA ALA A 1032 -3.47 -24.72 5.22
C ALA A 1032 -4.36 -25.90 5.57
N TYR A 1033 -5.65 -25.64 5.65
CA TYR A 1033 -6.66 -26.69 5.66
C TYR A 1033 -7.46 -26.58 4.38
N ARG A 1034 -8.24 -27.60 4.04
CA ARG A 1034 -9.20 -27.62 2.94
C ARG A 1034 -10.51 -28.14 3.49
N ALA A 1035 -11.59 -27.46 3.10
CA ALA A 1035 -12.95 -27.92 3.27
C ALA A 1035 -13.60 -28.02 1.90
N ASP A 1036 -14.26 -29.15 1.61
CA ASP A 1036 -14.94 -29.34 0.32
C ASP A 1036 -16.30 -28.62 0.26
N GLU A 1037 -16.90 -28.36 1.42
CA GLU A 1037 -18.17 -27.65 1.60
C GLU A 1037 -17.99 -26.48 2.58
N HIS A 1038 -19.00 -25.62 2.69
CA HIS A 1038 -19.02 -24.59 3.73
C HIS A 1038 -19.19 -25.26 5.10
N LEU A 1039 -18.71 -24.63 6.18
CA LEU A 1039 -18.71 -25.25 7.51
C LEU A 1039 -19.58 -24.50 8.50
N ILE A 1040 -20.21 -25.25 9.40
CA ILE A 1040 -20.62 -24.75 10.71
C ILE A 1040 -19.77 -25.46 11.76
N LEU A 1041 -19.10 -24.69 12.62
CA LEU A 1041 -18.28 -25.20 13.71
C LEU A 1041 -18.99 -24.96 15.04
N LEU A 1042 -18.99 -25.96 15.92
CA LEU A 1042 -19.60 -25.90 17.25
C LEU A 1042 -18.55 -26.17 18.32
N GLY A 1043 -18.50 -25.38 19.38
CA GLY A 1043 -17.66 -25.62 20.56
C GLY A 1043 -16.61 -24.54 20.79
N ASP A 1044 -15.59 -24.86 21.59
CA ASP A 1044 -14.45 -23.98 21.88
C ASP A 1044 -13.11 -24.59 21.43
N SER A 1045 -12.02 -23.85 21.63
CA SER A 1045 -10.65 -24.27 21.28
C SER A 1045 -10.14 -25.52 22.03
N ARG A 1046 -10.76 -25.89 23.15
CA ARG A 1046 -10.41 -27.09 23.93
C ARG A 1046 -11.06 -28.33 23.34
N THR A 1047 -12.28 -28.17 22.82
CA THR A 1047 -13.08 -29.25 22.24
C THR A 1047 -12.87 -29.47 20.74
N SER A 1048 -12.40 -28.47 19.99
CA SER A 1048 -12.23 -28.55 18.53
C SER A 1048 -10.91 -27.93 18.06
N GLU A 1049 -10.17 -28.67 17.22
CA GLU A 1049 -8.95 -28.17 16.58
C GLU A 1049 -9.26 -27.12 15.52
N LEU A 1050 -10.34 -27.30 14.76
CA LEU A 1050 -10.86 -26.33 13.80
C LEU A 1050 -11.23 -25.01 14.46
N VAL A 1051 -11.96 -25.06 15.59
CA VAL A 1051 -12.28 -23.83 16.34
C VAL A 1051 -11.00 -23.15 16.79
N ARG A 1052 -10.04 -23.90 17.35
CA ARG A 1052 -8.73 -23.35 17.74
C ARG A 1052 -7.99 -22.72 16.56
N ALA A 1053 -8.00 -23.35 15.39
CA ALA A 1053 -7.39 -22.83 14.18
C ALA A 1053 -8.05 -21.53 13.69
N VAL A 1054 -9.38 -21.46 13.67
CA VAL A 1054 -10.12 -20.23 13.32
C VAL A 1054 -9.79 -19.11 14.31
N GLN A 1055 -9.81 -19.37 15.62
CA GLN A 1055 -9.49 -18.35 16.62
C GLN A 1055 -8.02 -17.91 16.56
N GLY A 1056 -7.10 -18.87 16.42
CA GLY A 1056 -5.67 -18.62 16.29
C GLY A 1056 -5.28 -17.92 14.98
N SER A 1057 -6.15 -17.88 13.97
CA SER A 1057 -5.92 -17.15 12.72
C SER A 1057 -6.14 -15.63 12.84
N GLU A 1058 -6.73 -15.18 13.95
CA GLU A 1058 -7.18 -13.80 14.22
C GLU A 1058 -8.19 -13.25 13.20
N LEU A 1059 -8.90 -14.10 12.47
CA LEU A 1059 -9.98 -13.68 11.56
C LEU A 1059 -11.25 -13.24 12.31
N LEU A 1060 -11.45 -13.70 13.54
CA LEU A 1060 -12.61 -13.37 14.37
C LEU A 1060 -12.42 -12.04 15.08
N LEU A 1061 -13.48 -11.26 15.19
CA LEU A 1061 -13.48 -9.99 15.92
C LEU A 1061 -13.29 -10.18 17.44
N GLN A 1062 -13.69 -11.33 17.98
CA GLN A 1062 -13.49 -11.71 19.37
C GLN A 1062 -13.14 -13.20 19.48
N VAL A 1063 -12.39 -13.54 20.54
CA VAL A 1063 -11.96 -14.91 20.84
C VAL A 1063 -12.85 -15.48 21.94
N ALA A 1064 -13.33 -16.71 21.74
CA ALA A 1064 -13.96 -17.50 22.79
C ALA A 1064 -12.92 -18.39 23.50
N ASP A 1065 -12.92 -18.36 24.83
CA ASP A 1065 -12.11 -19.18 25.71
C ASP A 1065 -12.90 -19.47 26.99
N GLU A 1066 -12.27 -20.10 27.99
CA GLU A 1066 -12.92 -20.42 29.25
C GLU A 1066 -13.46 -19.19 30.00
N LYS A 1067 -12.94 -18.00 29.70
CA LYS A 1067 -13.30 -16.74 30.38
C LYS A 1067 -14.36 -15.94 29.64
N TYR A 1068 -14.46 -16.04 28.33
CA TYR A 1068 -15.45 -15.31 27.53
C TYR A 1068 -15.89 -16.13 26.31
N PRO A 1069 -17.19 -16.21 25.97
CA PRO A 1069 -18.32 -15.52 26.59
C PRO A 1069 -18.69 -16.08 27.98
N GLY A 1070 -17.98 -17.11 28.43
CA GLY A 1070 -18.17 -17.76 29.73
C GLY A 1070 -19.39 -18.69 29.76
N PRO A 1071 -19.63 -19.36 30.89
CA PRO A 1071 -20.71 -20.33 31.02
C PRO A 1071 -22.10 -19.66 31.12
N ARG A 1072 -23.14 -20.51 31.27
CA ARG A 1072 -24.56 -20.18 31.49
C ARG A 1072 -25.28 -19.67 30.24
N GLY A 1073 -25.26 -20.47 29.17
CA GLY A 1073 -26.10 -20.18 28.02
C GLY A 1073 -25.58 -19.07 27.11
N LYS A 1074 -24.29 -18.73 27.20
CA LYS A 1074 -23.68 -17.66 26.42
C LYS A 1074 -22.87 -18.19 25.25
N ALA A 1075 -22.93 -17.49 24.11
CA ALA A 1075 -22.28 -17.92 22.88
C ALA A 1075 -21.90 -16.75 21.97
N LEU A 1076 -20.92 -17.01 21.10
CA LEU A 1076 -20.60 -16.18 19.94
C LEU A 1076 -21.09 -16.89 18.68
N VAL A 1077 -21.75 -16.17 17.78
CA VAL A 1077 -22.08 -16.62 16.42
C VAL A 1077 -21.37 -15.68 15.46
N SER A 1078 -20.38 -16.17 14.71
CA SER A 1078 -19.57 -15.34 13.81
C SER A 1078 -19.51 -15.93 12.42
N PHE A 1079 -19.64 -15.07 11.41
CA PHE A 1079 -19.27 -15.40 10.05
C PHE A 1079 -17.75 -15.28 9.87
N VAL A 1080 -17.19 -16.15 9.04
CA VAL A 1080 -15.78 -16.10 8.63
C VAL A 1080 -15.70 -16.47 7.16
N TRP A 1081 -15.11 -15.60 6.34
CA TRP A 1081 -14.69 -15.96 5.00
C TRP A 1081 -13.50 -16.93 5.16
N SER A 1082 -13.70 -18.18 4.75
CA SER A 1082 -13.01 -19.33 5.35
C SER A 1082 -11.48 -19.22 5.28
N PRO A 1083 -10.76 -19.46 6.40
CA PRO A 1083 -9.30 -19.63 6.39
C PRO A 1083 -8.81 -20.82 5.57
N PHE A 1084 -9.72 -21.71 5.20
CA PHE A 1084 -9.42 -23.06 4.72
C PHE A 1084 -9.66 -23.24 3.22
N ALA A 1085 -10.35 -22.35 2.54
CA ALA A 1085 -10.52 -22.48 1.09
C ALA A 1085 -11.09 -21.20 0.50
N VAL A 1086 -10.59 -20.84 -0.68
CA VAL A 1086 -11.20 -19.82 -1.53
C VAL A 1086 -12.66 -20.21 -1.77
N GLU A 1087 -13.57 -19.23 -1.64
CA GLU A 1087 -15.02 -19.39 -1.84
C GLU A 1087 -15.76 -20.29 -0.84
N LYS A 1088 -15.10 -20.78 0.21
CA LYS A 1088 -15.79 -21.42 1.33
C LYS A 1088 -15.98 -20.42 2.47
N ASN A 1089 -17.02 -20.66 3.25
CA ASN A 1089 -17.40 -19.81 4.38
C ASN A 1089 -17.57 -20.70 5.61
N VAL A 1090 -17.31 -20.12 6.76
CA VAL A 1090 -17.47 -20.77 8.06
C VAL A 1090 -18.41 -19.94 8.90
N ILE A 1091 -19.39 -20.59 9.53
CA ILE A 1091 -20.15 -20.01 10.64
C ILE A 1091 -19.65 -20.68 11.92
N LEU A 1092 -19.04 -19.91 12.80
CA LEU A 1092 -18.59 -20.39 14.10
C LEU A 1092 -19.67 -20.12 15.15
N ILE A 1093 -20.08 -21.16 15.88
CA ILE A 1093 -20.88 -21.06 17.10
C ILE A 1093 -19.98 -21.49 18.27
N ALA A 1094 -19.43 -20.51 18.97
CA ALA A 1094 -18.48 -20.73 20.05
C ALA A 1094 -19.09 -20.50 21.43
N ALA A 1095 -18.97 -21.50 22.31
CA ALA A 1095 -19.44 -21.43 23.70
C ALA A 1095 -18.64 -22.41 24.57
N THR A 1096 -18.59 -22.15 25.88
CA THR A 1096 -17.85 -22.97 26.85
C THR A 1096 -18.67 -24.10 27.46
N ASP A 1097 -19.98 -24.12 27.21
CA ASP A 1097 -20.91 -25.16 27.70
C ASP A 1097 -22.02 -25.48 26.69
N ALA A 1098 -22.73 -26.59 26.94
CA ALA A 1098 -23.78 -27.09 26.07
C ALA A 1098 -25.03 -26.18 26.00
N GLU A 1099 -25.32 -25.42 27.06
CA GLU A 1099 -26.43 -24.47 27.08
C GLU A 1099 -26.15 -23.31 26.12
N GLY A 1100 -24.92 -22.79 26.14
CA GLY A 1100 -24.46 -21.74 25.25
C GLY A 1100 -24.47 -22.19 23.80
N LEU A 1101 -23.97 -23.41 23.51
CA LEU A 1101 -24.05 -23.95 22.16
C LEU A 1101 -25.48 -24.03 21.66
N ARG A 1102 -26.43 -24.46 22.51
CA ARG A 1102 -27.86 -24.50 22.15
C ARG A 1102 -28.42 -23.11 21.87
N ALA A 1103 -28.14 -22.13 22.73
CA ALA A 1103 -28.56 -20.75 22.52
C ALA A 1103 -27.99 -20.18 21.21
N GLY A 1104 -26.72 -20.48 20.91
CA GLY A 1104 -26.07 -20.11 19.66
C GLY A 1104 -26.72 -20.76 18.42
N THR A 1105 -27.05 -22.06 18.47
CA THR A 1105 -27.74 -22.74 17.38
C THR A 1105 -29.14 -22.19 17.15
N ASP A 1106 -29.89 -21.91 18.21
CA ASP A 1106 -31.24 -21.34 18.13
C ASP A 1106 -31.19 -19.95 17.50
N ARG A 1107 -30.19 -19.14 17.91
CA ARG A 1107 -29.99 -17.81 17.32
C ARG A 1107 -29.62 -17.88 15.85
N LEU A 1108 -28.81 -18.84 15.43
CA LEU A 1108 -28.51 -19.05 14.01
C LEU A 1108 -29.78 -19.40 13.22
N VAL A 1109 -30.64 -20.27 13.76
CA VAL A 1109 -31.92 -20.61 13.12
C VAL A 1109 -32.82 -19.38 13.01
N ASP A 1110 -32.82 -18.50 14.01
CA ASP A 1110 -33.60 -17.26 13.97
C ASP A 1110 -33.11 -16.27 12.91
N ILE A 1111 -31.80 -16.20 12.63
CA ILE A 1111 -31.26 -15.35 11.55
C ILE A 1111 -31.77 -15.80 10.17
N VAL A 1112 -32.08 -17.10 10.02
CA VAL A 1112 -32.60 -17.70 8.77
C VAL A 1112 -34.13 -17.58 8.65
N ARG A 1113 -34.83 -17.17 9.71
CA ARG A 1113 -36.27 -16.95 9.68
C ARG A 1113 -36.61 -15.61 9.04
#